data_AF-A0A919EQB0-F1
#
_entry.id   AF-A0A919EQB0-F1
#
_cell.length_a   1.000
_cell.length_b   1.000
_cell.length_c   1.000
_cell.angle_alpha   90.00
_cell.angle_beta   90.00
_cell.angle_gamma   90.00
#
_symmetry.space_group_name_H-M   'P 1'
#
loop_
_entity.id
_entity.type
_entity.pdbx_description
1 polymer ?
#
loop_
_entity_poly.entity_id
_entity_poly.type
_entity_poly.pdbx_seq_one_letter_code
_entity_poly.pdbx_strand_id
1 'polypeptide(L)'
;MPDDFTAPPRRDDPFDFPDWPPGPSTLAAWRQWATREPYDTARQEISDTGPLIPEPTTPQTRAEARILTALIREYGMHRPELTDGPYGITSITPRSDELTIHIADRELERWARALTAAGIDIRAEAAAQNTGTATAGVTLAIDGARINLAPATPSAWHDAADSAAQRPAPPASNDHATPENELATLLSATLRRIGLLWDVAHRHSSVHLMLTEHAGKTHLLDASAGRHSLSVIPLWQALSMPLQLWPARPAPRRADAGAAVLDAVNAFKPQPTATDPAQSLCHLMDLEATAVTRRAATHALKIAQAVLDDPAHTSIWDAGGWVGTCRRSTARGEYSTHEDRLVPPGTERLLDAPGIDLLELGALALRAQLSQKELDDLRGLEKYQVPLWWGVDTLIELLNWALAAATSPPLADAQEHPAPRRTLQRAAQEAASHMIAVHEAIEDVGAAELRREHDTWRLSKPDAVATESAPTIADLILAAHAHDVLDFRALVQALTYFSYRVHSTAGLPDGHRSLEDDGDFPNSFTGYISTWYGQPCTLVGEEANQAAVGSAAYRRHLAAHRAAFDPFVECYLAAADEMPGRHDVAERHRAGAQALRTADLAALRDLDPRWRPGCGDEFLSIVATLPLEVHEVESWVDDIFGEDA
;
A
#
# COMPACT_ATOMS: atom_id res chain seq x y z
N MET A 1 -20.33 20.36 30.48
CA MET A 1 -18.91 20.12 30.21
C MET A 1 -18.47 18.95 31.07
N PRO A 2 -18.39 17.73 30.54
CA PRO A 2 -17.45 16.74 31.03
C PRO A 2 -16.23 16.75 30.10
N ASP A 3 -15.14 17.32 30.59
CA ASP A 3 -13.79 17.06 30.12
C ASP A 3 -13.44 15.64 30.56
N ASP A 4 -13.43 14.69 29.63
CA ASP A 4 -12.66 13.44 29.74
C ASP A 4 -12.51 12.86 28.33
N PHE A 5 -11.66 13.53 27.54
CA PHE A 5 -11.19 13.03 26.26
C PHE A 5 -10.05 12.06 26.53
N THR A 6 -10.36 10.79 26.77
CA THR A 6 -9.35 9.74 26.73
C THR A 6 -8.97 9.51 25.27
N ALA A 7 -7.98 10.26 24.78
CA ALA A 7 -7.21 9.85 23.62
C ALA A 7 -6.64 8.45 23.91
N PRO A 8 -6.71 7.49 22.98
CA PRO A 8 -5.96 6.25 23.14
C PRO A 8 -4.47 6.59 23.35
N PRO A 9 -3.74 5.82 24.18
CA PRO A 9 -2.33 6.07 24.40
C PRO A 9 -1.60 6.02 23.06
N ARG A 10 -0.85 7.09 22.76
CA ARG A 10 0.12 7.13 21.67
C ARG A 10 1.02 5.91 21.81
N ARG A 11 0.81 4.92 20.95
CA ARG A 11 1.84 3.94 20.61
C ARG A 11 2.65 4.58 19.50
N ASP A 12 3.96 4.57 19.73
CA ASP A 12 5.03 5.13 18.92
C ASP A 12 4.65 5.23 17.44
N ASP A 13 4.69 6.47 16.92
CA ASP A 13 4.31 6.82 15.55
C ASP A 13 5.27 6.17 14.56
N PRO A 14 4.89 5.09 13.86
CA PRO A 14 5.75 4.45 12.88
C PRO A 14 5.82 5.25 11.56
N PHE A 15 5.07 6.35 11.45
CA PHE A 15 4.73 6.97 10.17
C PHE A 15 5.09 8.45 10.06
N ASP A 16 5.79 9.02 11.06
CA ASP A 16 6.25 10.41 11.11
C ASP A 16 5.17 11.35 10.51
N PHE A 17 4.06 11.53 11.24
CA PHE A 17 3.04 12.50 10.79
C PHE A 17 3.72 13.85 10.53
N PRO A 18 3.25 14.64 9.55
CA PRO A 18 3.59 16.06 9.54
C PRO A 18 3.31 16.63 10.94
N ASP A 19 4.21 17.48 11.46
CA ASP A 19 4.32 17.97 12.85
C ASP A 19 3.02 18.41 13.56
N TRP A 20 1.90 18.49 12.84
CA TRP A 20 0.57 18.76 13.36
C TRP A 20 -0.52 17.85 12.75
N PRO A 21 -0.98 16.78 13.45
CA PRO A 21 -2.42 16.56 13.49
C PRO A 21 -3.10 17.87 13.92
N PRO A 22 -4.33 18.19 13.49
CA PRO A 22 -4.96 19.46 13.88
C PRO A 22 -4.98 19.53 15.42
N GLY A 23 -4.13 20.39 15.99
CA GLY A 23 -3.94 20.54 17.43
C GLY A 23 -5.28 20.81 18.12
N PRO A 24 -5.44 20.50 19.43
CA PRO A 24 -6.69 20.06 20.06
C PRO A 24 -7.94 20.62 19.37
N SER A 25 -8.38 19.94 18.31
CA SER A 25 -9.25 20.52 17.30
C SER A 25 -10.66 19.99 17.47
N THR A 26 -11.64 20.89 17.31
CA THR A 26 -13.07 20.60 17.38
C THR A 26 -13.45 19.41 16.49
N LEU A 27 -14.50 18.65 16.82
CA LEU A 27 -15.02 17.55 15.99
C LEU A 27 -15.13 17.93 14.49
N ALA A 28 -15.49 19.17 14.19
CA ALA A 28 -15.57 19.71 12.82
C ALA A 28 -14.26 19.63 12.04
N ALA A 29 -13.11 19.84 12.69
CA ALA A 29 -11.80 19.76 12.05
C ALA A 29 -11.43 18.31 11.72
N TRP A 30 -11.71 17.37 12.64
CA TRP A 30 -11.51 15.94 12.38
C TRP A 30 -12.37 15.46 11.21
N ARG A 31 -13.66 15.87 11.17
CA ARG A 31 -14.54 15.54 10.05
C ARG A 31 -14.02 16.15 8.75
N GLN A 32 -13.76 17.46 8.73
CA GLN A 32 -13.19 18.16 7.58
C GLN A 32 -11.94 17.47 7.06
N TRP A 33 -11.06 17.01 7.94
CA TRP A 33 -9.85 16.35 7.50
C TRP A 33 -10.13 15.02 6.80
N ALA A 34 -11.00 14.18 7.38
CA ALA A 34 -11.35 12.89 6.81
C ALA A 34 -12.23 12.97 5.55
N THR A 35 -13.05 14.01 5.40
CA THR A 35 -14.01 14.15 4.29
C THR A 35 -13.63 15.23 3.26
N ARG A 36 -12.66 16.09 3.61
CA ARG A 36 -12.26 17.31 2.88
C ARG A 36 -13.37 18.35 2.72
N GLU A 37 -14.46 18.22 3.47
CA GLU A 37 -15.53 19.21 3.47
C GLU A 37 -15.02 20.61 3.88
N PRO A 38 -15.63 21.69 3.36
CA PRO A 38 -15.46 23.01 3.98
C PRO A 38 -15.79 22.94 5.47
N TYR A 39 -15.03 23.64 6.31
CA TYR A 39 -15.18 23.58 7.77
C TYR A 39 -16.62 23.85 8.23
N ASP A 40 -17.30 24.82 7.62
CA ASP A 40 -18.69 25.14 7.94
C ASP A 40 -19.66 24.00 7.61
N THR A 41 -19.45 23.29 6.49
CA THR A 41 -20.22 22.09 6.13
C THR A 41 -19.96 20.98 7.14
N ALA A 42 -18.69 20.69 7.43
CA ALA A 42 -18.31 19.68 8.42
C ALA A 42 -18.93 19.97 9.80
N ARG A 43 -18.97 21.24 10.22
CA ARG A 43 -19.61 21.67 11.47
C ARG A 43 -21.12 21.48 11.47
N GLN A 44 -21.79 21.72 10.34
CA GLN A 44 -23.25 21.58 10.21
C GLN A 44 -23.70 20.11 10.17
N GLU A 45 -22.88 19.21 9.62
CA GLU A 45 -23.19 17.79 9.49
C GLU A 45 -22.87 16.96 10.75
N ILE A 46 -22.28 17.57 11.78
CA ILE A 46 -22.02 16.90 13.05
C ILE A 46 -23.31 16.77 13.86
N SER A 47 -23.63 15.54 14.23
CA SER A 47 -24.70 15.22 15.18
C SER A 47 -24.18 15.31 16.62
N ASP A 48 -24.99 15.86 17.51
CA ASP A 48 -24.68 15.93 18.96
C ASP A 48 -24.62 14.54 19.63
N THR A 49 -25.18 13.50 19.00
CA THR A 49 -25.33 12.15 19.60
C THR A 49 -24.91 11.00 18.67
N GLY A 50 -24.21 11.27 17.57
CA GLY A 50 -23.85 10.28 16.55
C GLY A 50 -22.34 10.17 16.29
N PRO A 51 -21.89 9.15 15.51
CA PRO A 51 -20.51 9.07 15.07
C PRO A 51 -20.18 10.27 14.17
N LEU A 52 -18.90 10.66 14.17
CA LEU A 52 -18.42 11.83 13.43
C LEU A 52 -18.67 11.74 11.92
N ILE A 53 -18.53 10.53 11.38
CA ILE A 53 -18.92 10.16 10.03
C ILE A 53 -20.04 9.11 10.16
N PRO A 54 -21.27 9.39 9.71
CA PRO A 54 -22.41 8.51 9.89
C PRO A 54 -22.22 7.16 9.18
N GLU A 55 -22.81 6.10 9.73
CA GLU A 55 -22.88 4.80 9.06
C GLU A 55 -23.91 4.82 7.91
N PRO A 56 -23.60 4.20 6.76
CA PRO A 56 -24.55 4.03 5.68
C PRO A 56 -25.64 3.01 6.04
N THR A 57 -26.83 3.18 5.46
CA THR A 57 -27.81 2.09 5.33
C THR A 57 -27.27 1.00 4.40
N THR A 58 -27.76 -0.24 4.51
CA THR A 58 -27.29 -1.35 3.66
C THR A 58 -27.37 -1.07 2.14
N PRO A 59 -28.45 -0.47 1.59
CA PRO A 59 -28.48 -0.08 0.19
C PRO A 59 -27.37 0.93 -0.15
N GLN A 60 -27.17 1.93 0.72
CA GLN A 60 -26.16 2.97 0.57
C GLN A 60 -24.73 2.37 0.59
N THR A 61 -24.43 1.44 1.51
CA THR A 61 -23.14 0.73 1.56
C THR A 61 -22.82 0.03 0.23
N ARG A 62 -23.80 -0.66 -0.37
CA ARG A 62 -23.60 -1.39 -1.63
C ARG A 62 -23.36 -0.46 -2.80
N ALA A 63 -24.11 0.63 -2.90
CA ALA A 63 -23.93 1.63 -3.97
C ALA A 63 -22.55 2.30 -3.88
N GLU A 64 -22.15 2.73 -2.68
CA GLU A 64 -20.83 3.33 -2.43
C GLU A 64 -19.68 2.35 -2.74
N ALA A 65 -19.80 1.09 -2.33
CA ALA A 65 -18.81 0.07 -2.62
C ALA A 65 -18.67 -0.22 -4.11
N ARG A 66 -19.79 -0.24 -4.85
CA ARG A 66 -19.80 -0.40 -6.32
C ARG A 66 -19.09 0.76 -7.01
N ILE A 67 -19.33 1.99 -6.57
CA ILE A 67 -18.64 3.18 -7.10
C ILE A 67 -17.14 3.09 -6.82
N LEU A 68 -16.72 2.85 -5.57
CA LEU A 68 -15.29 2.80 -5.26
C LEU A 68 -14.58 1.66 -5.99
N THR A 69 -15.21 0.49 -6.12
CA THR A 69 -14.68 -0.62 -6.94
C THR A 69 -14.44 -0.19 -8.38
N ALA A 70 -15.37 0.55 -8.97
CA ALA A 70 -15.26 1.06 -10.32
C ALA A 70 -14.11 2.07 -10.46
N LEU A 71 -13.96 2.97 -9.48
CA LEU A 71 -12.88 3.95 -9.44
C LEU A 71 -11.51 3.28 -9.27
N ILE A 72 -11.40 2.27 -8.39
CA ILE A 72 -10.17 1.48 -8.22
C ILE A 72 -9.74 0.86 -9.55
N ARG A 73 -10.68 0.30 -10.31
CA ARG A 73 -10.41 -0.30 -11.63
C ARG A 73 -10.02 0.72 -12.70
N GLU A 74 -10.72 1.86 -12.77
CA GLU A 74 -10.47 2.90 -13.78
C GLU A 74 -9.20 3.71 -13.50
N TYR A 75 -8.92 4.01 -12.24
CA TYR A 75 -7.78 4.82 -11.86
C TYR A 75 -6.51 3.99 -11.66
N GLY A 76 -6.64 2.79 -11.09
CA GLY A 76 -5.50 2.02 -10.61
C GLY A 76 -4.62 2.87 -9.69
N MET A 77 -3.31 2.82 -9.91
CA MET A 77 -2.38 3.77 -9.33
C MET A 77 -2.58 5.15 -9.97
N HIS A 78 -2.73 6.17 -9.14
CA HIS A 78 -2.89 7.53 -9.60
C HIS A 78 -2.25 8.52 -8.63
N ARG A 79 -2.10 9.78 -9.05
CA ARG A 79 -1.52 10.86 -8.24
C ARG A 79 -2.61 11.87 -7.90
N PRO A 80 -3.08 11.91 -6.65
CA PRO A 80 -4.12 12.85 -6.24
C PRO A 80 -3.80 14.31 -6.52
N GLU A 81 -2.55 14.73 -6.39
CA GLU A 81 -2.13 16.10 -6.75
C GLU A 81 -2.36 16.42 -8.23
N LEU A 82 -2.27 15.41 -9.08
CA LEU A 82 -2.51 15.51 -10.52
C LEU A 82 -3.95 15.25 -10.90
N THR A 83 -4.86 14.96 -9.98
CA THR A 83 -6.30 14.72 -10.24
C THR A 83 -7.20 15.64 -9.40
N ASP A 84 -6.62 16.60 -8.66
CA ASP A 84 -7.29 17.45 -7.66
C ASP A 84 -7.96 16.64 -6.54
N GLY A 85 -7.44 15.45 -6.28
CA GLY A 85 -7.80 14.57 -5.17
C GLY A 85 -7.85 13.10 -5.55
N PRO A 86 -7.91 12.18 -4.57
CA PRO A 86 -7.99 10.75 -4.81
C PRO A 86 -9.19 10.41 -5.70
N TYR A 87 -8.93 9.72 -6.80
CA TYR A 87 -9.91 9.43 -7.84
C TYR A 87 -10.62 10.67 -8.40
N GLY A 88 -9.99 11.85 -8.38
CA GLY A 88 -10.62 13.11 -8.79
C GLY A 88 -11.61 13.71 -7.78
N ILE A 89 -11.65 13.18 -6.55
CA ILE A 89 -12.57 13.61 -5.51
C ILE A 89 -11.95 14.74 -4.69
N THR A 90 -12.54 15.92 -4.81
CA THR A 90 -12.12 17.12 -4.07
C THR A 90 -12.64 17.11 -2.63
N SER A 91 -13.87 16.64 -2.42
CA SER A 91 -14.49 16.47 -1.10
C SER A 91 -15.73 15.59 -1.15
N ILE A 92 -16.19 15.11 0.01
CA ILE A 92 -17.41 14.31 0.15
C ILE A 92 -18.23 14.73 1.37
N THR A 93 -19.55 14.65 1.28
CA THR A 93 -20.45 14.88 2.42
C THR A 93 -21.27 13.62 2.69
N PRO A 94 -20.85 12.78 3.65
CA PRO A 94 -21.56 11.55 3.99
C PRO A 94 -22.73 11.79 4.96
N ARG A 95 -23.88 11.20 4.64
CA ARG A 95 -25.07 11.00 5.50
C ARG A 95 -25.45 9.51 5.51
N SER A 96 -26.43 9.09 6.31
CA SER A 96 -26.75 7.65 6.41
C SER A 96 -27.41 7.06 5.16
N ASP A 97 -28.20 7.84 4.43
CA ASP A 97 -28.98 7.44 3.26
C ASP A 97 -28.58 8.23 1.99
N GLU A 98 -27.51 9.01 2.08
CA GLU A 98 -27.06 9.91 1.02
C GLU A 98 -25.54 10.12 1.10
N LEU A 99 -24.89 10.23 -0.06
CA LEU A 99 -23.50 10.66 -0.18
C LEU A 99 -23.38 11.71 -1.29
N THR A 100 -22.85 12.88 -0.96
CA THR A 100 -22.49 13.89 -1.96
C THR A 100 -20.99 13.82 -2.24
N ILE A 101 -20.62 13.79 -3.51
CA ILE A 101 -19.23 13.70 -3.99
C ILE A 101 -18.96 14.92 -4.88
N HIS A 102 -17.95 15.71 -4.51
CA HIS A 102 -17.46 16.81 -5.34
C HIS A 102 -16.29 16.34 -6.20
N ILE A 103 -16.47 16.38 -7.51
CA ILE A 103 -15.51 15.86 -8.50
C ILE A 103 -14.87 17.03 -9.24
N ALA A 104 -13.57 16.92 -9.50
CA ALA A 104 -12.85 17.89 -10.31
C ALA A 104 -13.34 17.85 -11.78
N ASP A 105 -13.57 19.02 -12.39
CA ASP A 105 -14.19 19.14 -13.72
C ASP A 105 -13.45 18.34 -14.82
N ARG A 106 -12.13 18.25 -14.72
CA ARG A 106 -11.27 17.53 -15.66
C ARG A 106 -11.36 16.00 -15.54
N GLU A 107 -11.90 15.49 -14.43
CA GLU A 107 -12.01 14.05 -14.15
C GLU A 107 -13.40 13.48 -14.53
N LEU A 108 -14.33 14.31 -15.00
CA LEU A 108 -15.69 13.91 -15.36
C LEU A 108 -15.73 12.78 -16.41
N GLU A 109 -14.88 12.86 -17.45
CA GLU A 109 -14.82 11.83 -18.50
C GLU A 109 -14.37 10.48 -17.92
N ARG A 110 -13.38 10.50 -17.02
CA ARG A 110 -12.84 9.30 -16.38
C ARG A 110 -13.86 8.69 -15.41
N TRP A 111 -14.56 9.51 -14.64
CA TRP A 111 -15.69 9.07 -13.84
C TRP A 111 -16.82 8.46 -14.66
N ALA A 112 -17.19 9.09 -15.79
CA ALA A 112 -18.25 8.56 -16.65
C ALA A 112 -17.88 7.17 -17.21
N ARG A 113 -16.61 6.94 -17.57
CA ARG A 113 -16.11 5.60 -17.92
C ARG A 113 -16.23 4.63 -16.76
N ALA A 114 -15.76 4.99 -15.57
CA ALA A 114 -15.82 4.11 -14.39
C ALA A 114 -17.26 3.69 -14.07
N LEU A 115 -18.20 4.64 -14.02
CA LEU A 115 -19.61 4.37 -13.71
C LEU A 115 -20.27 3.52 -14.81
N THR A 116 -20.00 3.80 -16.08
CA THR A 116 -20.51 3.00 -17.20
C THR A 116 -19.98 1.56 -17.16
N ALA A 117 -18.68 1.39 -16.90
CA ALA A 117 -18.06 0.07 -16.73
C ALA A 117 -18.61 -0.68 -15.51
N ALA A 118 -19.11 0.04 -14.50
CA ALA A 118 -19.82 -0.56 -13.37
C ALA A 118 -21.27 -0.92 -13.67
N GLY A 119 -21.80 -0.63 -14.87
CA GLY A 119 -23.19 -0.81 -15.26
C GLY A 119 -24.15 0.21 -14.63
N ILE A 120 -23.66 1.40 -14.27
CA ILE A 120 -24.47 2.51 -13.74
C ILE A 120 -24.81 3.42 -14.92
N ASP A 121 -26.07 3.41 -15.34
CA ASP A 121 -26.54 4.29 -16.41
C ASP A 121 -26.83 5.69 -15.83
N ILE A 122 -25.86 6.59 -15.96
CA ILE A 122 -25.96 7.97 -15.47
C ILE A 122 -27.24 8.67 -15.98
N ARG A 123 -27.72 8.33 -17.19
CA ARG A 123 -28.90 8.97 -17.80
C ARG A 123 -30.20 8.43 -17.22
N ALA A 124 -30.28 7.12 -17.03
CA ALA A 124 -31.46 6.47 -16.45
C ALA A 124 -31.57 6.75 -14.95
N GLU A 125 -30.43 6.82 -14.26
CA GLU A 125 -30.34 6.99 -12.81
C GLU A 125 -30.42 8.45 -12.36
N ALA A 126 -30.25 9.43 -13.27
CA ALA A 126 -30.35 10.84 -12.98
C ALA A 126 -31.80 11.25 -12.64
N ALA A 127 -32.10 11.40 -11.35
CA ALA A 127 -33.36 11.96 -10.90
C ALA A 127 -33.40 13.49 -11.14
N ALA A 128 -34.55 14.00 -11.62
CA ALA A 128 -34.74 15.43 -11.83
C ALA A 128 -34.82 16.22 -10.50
N GLN A 129 -33.86 17.14 -10.33
CA GLN A 129 -33.78 18.28 -9.40
C GLN A 129 -33.69 18.03 -7.88
N ASN A 130 -32.61 18.57 -7.31
CA ASN A 130 -32.31 18.73 -5.88
C ASN A 130 -33.46 19.41 -5.12
N THR A 131 -33.95 18.75 -4.07
CA THR A 131 -34.93 19.29 -3.11
C THR A 131 -34.28 19.74 -1.78
N GLY A 132 -33.05 20.25 -1.83
CA GLY A 132 -32.38 20.84 -0.67
C GLY A 132 -31.11 21.59 -1.04
N THR A 133 -31.01 22.85 -0.59
CA THR A 133 -29.86 23.78 -0.62
C THR A 133 -28.82 23.54 -1.73
N ALA A 134 -29.20 23.94 -2.95
CA ALA A 134 -28.37 24.42 -4.06
C ALA A 134 -26.86 24.11 -4.05
N THR A 135 -26.49 22.92 -4.49
CA THR A 135 -25.33 22.74 -5.37
C THR A 135 -25.83 22.19 -6.71
N ALA A 136 -25.39 22.77 -7.83
CA ALA A 136 -25.66 22.21 -9.15
C ALA A 136 -25.03 20.80 -9.23
N GLY A 137 -25.74 19.80 -9.75
CA GLY A 137 -25.26 18.42 -9.75
C GLY A 137 -26.26 17.43 -10.34
N VAL A 138 -25.87 16.15 -10.35
CA VAL A 138 -26.69 15.00 -10.75
C VAL A 138 -26.88 14.07 -9.55
N THR A 139 -28.12 13.63 -9.28
CA THR A 139 -28.41 12.62 -8.25
C THR A 139 -28.67 11.28 -8.92
N LEU A 140 -27.87 10.27 -8.58
CA LEU A 140 -28.01 8.88 -9.02
C LEU A 140 -28.79 8.07 -7.98
N ALA A 141 -29.81 7.35 -8.42
CA ALA A 141 -30.71 6.55 -7.58
C ALA A 141 -30.40 5.04 -7.63
N ILE A 142 -29.18 4.65 -7.25
CA ILE A 142 -28.66 3.28 -7.42
C ILE A 142 -29.28 2.34 -6.37
N ASP A 143 -30.14 1.40 -6.76
CA ASP A 143 -30.68 0.35 -5.89
C ASP A 143 -31.29 0.87 -4.56
N GLY A 144 -31.90 2.06 -4.58
CA GLY A 144 -32.50 2.72 -3.40
C GLY A 144 -31.52 3.53 -2.55
N ALA A 145 -30.25 3.62 -2.95
CA ALA A 145 -29.26 4.56 -2.42
C ALA A 145 -29.35 5.92 -3.14
N ARG A 146 -28.80 6.98 -2.52
CA ARG A 146 -28.70 8.31 -3.13
C ARG A 146 -27.25 8.76 -3.21
N ILE A 147 -26.75 8.98 -4.42
CA ILE A 147 -25.41 9.51 -4.68
C ILE A 147 -25.53 10.82 -5.44
N ASN A 148 -25.08 11.92 -4.88
CA ASN A 148 -25.05 13.21 -5.57
C ASN A 148 -23.64 13.48 -6.12
N LEU A 149 -23.54 13.77 -7.41
CA LEU A 149 -22.31 14.15 -8.09
C LEU A 149 -22.36 15.66 -8.38
N ALA A 150 -21.45 16.41 -7.77
CA ALA A 150 -21.37 17.87 -7.86
C ALA A 150 -19.95 18.32 -8.26
N PRO A 151 -19.74 19.54 -8.78
CA PRO A 151 -20.73 20.56 -9.12
C PRO A 151 -21.27 20.45 -10.57
N ALA A 152 -20.83 19.45 -11.33
CA ALA A 152 -21.07 19.37 -12.77
C ALA A 152 -22.56 19.27 -13.14
N THR A 153 -22.96 20.01 -14.17
CA THR A 153 -24.35 20.02 -14.66
C THR A 153 -24.73 18.66 -15.28
N PRO A 154 -26.03 18.33 -15.38
CA PRO A 154 -26.47 17.16 -16.11
C PRO A 154 -25.91 17.11 -17.53
N SER A 155 -25.87 18.23 -18.27
CA SER A 155 -25.32 18.26 -19.62
C SER A 155 -23.86 17.84 -19.68
N ALA A 156 -23.02 18.34 -18.76
CA ALA A 156 -21.60 17.98 -18.71
C ALA A 156 -21.40 16.47 -18.47
N TRP A 157 -22.23 15.86 -17.63
CA TRP A 157 -22.23 14.40 -17.43
C TRP A 157 -22.69 13.60 -18.65
N HIS A 158 -23.67 14.12 -19.42
CA HIS A 158 -24.10 13.47 -20.65
C HIS A 158 -22.99 13.51 -21.71
N ASP A 159 -22.33 14.66 -21.87
CA ASP A 159 -21.21 14.85 -22.81
C ASP A 159 -20.02 13.96 -22.43
N ALA A 160 -19.69 13.89 -21.13
CA ALA A 160 -18.66 13.00 -20.61
C ALA A 160 -18.97 11.52 -20.88
N ALA A 161 -20.23 11.09 -20.70
CA ALA A 161 -20.67 9.73 -21.00
C ALA A 161 -20.62 9.40 -22.50
N ASP A 162 -20.97 10.34 -23.38
CA ASP A 162 -20.85 10.16 -24.83
C ASP A 162 -19.39 10.05 -25.27
N SER A 163 -18.50 10.86 -24.68
CA SER A 163 -17.06 10.80 -24.94
C SER A 163 -16.46 9.48 -24.43
N ALA A 164 -16.84 9.05 -23.24
CA ALA A 164 -16.46 7.77 -22.64
C ALA A 164 -16.83 6.57 -23.53
N ALA A 165 -18.04 6.56 -24.09
CA ALA A 165 -18.54 5.48 -24.95
C ALA A 165 -17.80 5.34 -26.29
N GLN A 166 -17.07 6.37 -26.72
CA GLN A 166 -16.29 6.36 -27.96
C GLN A 166 -14.91 5.70 -27.81
N ARG A 167 -14.45 5.45 -26.57
CA ARG A 167 -13.18 4.76 -26.31
C ARG A 167 -13.41 3.25 -26.15
N PRO A 168 -12.43 2.40 -26.52
CA PRO A 168 -12.51 0.97 -26.26
C PRO A 168 -12.72 0.74 -24.77
N ALA A 169 -13.74 -0.05 -24.41
CA ALA A 169 -13.95 -0.43 -23.02
C ALA A 169 -12.72 -1.21 -22.53
N PRO A 170 -12.24 -1.00 -21.30
CA PRO A 170 -11.30 -1.93 -20.69
C PRO A 170 -11.89 -3.36 -20.75
N PRO A 171 -11.05 -4.40 -20.85
CA PRO A 171 -11.52 -5.77 -20.95
C PRO A 171 -12.56 -6.05 -19.86
N ALA A 172 -13.73 -6.53 -20.26
CA ALA A 172 -14.81 -6.84 -19.34
C ALA A 172 -14.31 -7.89 -18.33
N SER A 173 -14.06 -7.46 -17.10
CA SER A 173 -14.02 -8.37 -15.96
C SER A 173 -15.47 -8.78 -15.73
N ASN A 174 -15.75 -10.08 -15.86
CA ASN A 174 -17.07 -10.66 -15.63
C ASN A 174 -17.55 -10.53 -14.16
N ASP A 175 -16.78 -9.89 -13.28
CA ASP A 175 -17.14 -9.67 -11.89
C ASP A 175 -17.78 -8.28 -11.70
N HIS A 176 -19.05 -8.19 -12.12
CA HIS A 176 -20.03 -7.26 -11.54
C HIS A 176 -20.64 -7.81 -10.25
N ALA A 177 -20.07 -8.88 -9.68
CA ALA A 177 -20.52 -9.43 -8.41
C ALA A 177 -20.54 -8.31 -7.37
N THR A 178 -21.71 -8.09 -6.77
CA THR A 178 -21.84 -7.17 -5.65
C THR A 178 -20.85 -7.61 -4.58
N PRO A 179 -19.94 -6.74 -4.12
CA PRO A 179 -18.97 -7.14 -3.12
C PRO A 179 -19.69 -7.71 -1.89
N GLU A 180 -19.12 -8.77 -1.30
CA GLU A 180 -19.65 -9.37 -0.07
C GLU A 180 -19.84 -8.28 1.00
N ASN A 181 -20.81 -8.47 1.92
CA ASN A 181 -21.20 -7.41 2.87
C ASN A 181 -20.01 -6.83 3.66
N GLU A 182 -18.99 -7.64 3.99
CA GLU A 182 -17.78 -7.20 4.70
C GLU A 182 -16.90 -6.29 3.83
N LEU A 183 -16.56 -6.72 2.61
CA LEU A 183 -15.80 -5.91 1.66
C LEU A 183 -16.55 -4.63 1.27
N ALA A 184 -17.87 -4.72 1.07
CA ALA A 184 -18.70 -3.55 0.78
C ALA A 184 -18.65 -2.52 1.90
N THR A 185 -18.63 -2.96 3.16
CA THR A 185 -18.49 -2.08 4.33
C THR A 185 -17.13 -1.38 4.34
N LEU A 186 -16.05 -2.10 4.05
CA LEU A 186 -14.70 -1.53 3.97
C LEU A 186 -14.58 -0.51 2.84
N LEU A 187 -15.08 -0.83 1.65
CA LEU A 187 -15.06 0.07 0.49
C LEU A 187 -15.88 1.35 0.75
N SER A 188 -17.09 1.22 1.28
CA SER A 188 -17.93 2.37 1.65
C SER A 188 -17.26 3.23 2.74
N ALA A 189 -16.67 2.61 3.77
CA ALA A 189 -15.96 3.32 4.82
C ALA A 189 -14.74 4.09 4.28
N THR A 190 -14.00 3.50 3.33
CA THR A 190 -12.89 4.15 2.61
C THR A 190 -13.38 5.35 1.81
N LEU A 191 -14.43 5.17 0.99
CA LEU A 191 -14.98 6.25 0.19
C LEU A 191 -15.43 7.42 1.08
N ARG A 192 -16.12 7.14 2.19
CA ARG A 192 -16.58 8.14 3.16
C ARG A 192 -15.45 8.86 3.93
N ARG A 193 -14.20 8.43 3.77
CA ARG A 193 -13.00 8.98 4.41
C ARG A 193 -11.92 9.31 3.38
N ILE A 194 -12.33 9.74 2.20
CA ILE A 194 -11.42 9.99 1.08
C ILE A 194 -10.29 10.98 1.40
N GLY A 195 -10.50 11.87 2.38
CA GLY A 195 -9.47 12.80 2.84
C GLY A 195 -8.24 12.12 3.43
N LEU A 196 -8.38 10.88 3.91
CA LEU A 196 -7.24 10.11 4.39
C LEU A 196 -6.31 9.69 3.24
N LEU A 197 -6.85 9.45 2.05
CA LEU A 197 -6.04 9.16 0.86
C LEU A 197 -5.24 10.37 0.37
N TRP A 198 -5.66 11.59 0.71
CA TRP A 198 -4.85 12.78 0.46
C TRP A 198 -3.55 12.75 1.25
N ASP A 199 -3.58 12.30 2.51
CA ASP A 199 -2.38 12.24 3.34
C ASP A 199 -1.43 11.13 2.87
N VAL A 200 -1.97 9.99 2.41
CA VAL A 200 -1.20 8.95 1.73
C VAL A 200 -0.51 9.54 0.49
N ALA A 201 -1.26 10.25 -0.35
CA ALA A 201 -0.72 10.90 -1.53
C ALA A 201 0.34 11.95 -1.21
N HIS A 202 0.17 12.70 -0.11
CA HIS A 202 1.13 13.71 0.28
C HIS A 202 2.47 13.10 0.69
N ARG A 203 2.46 11.93 1.33
CA ARG A 203 3.68 11.21 1.74
C ARG A 203 4.33 10.42 0.61
N HIS A 204 3.52 9.84 -0.25
CA HIS A 204 3.96 8.82 -1.20
C HIS A 204 3.82 9.23 -2.66
N SER A 205 3.34 10.46 -2.91
CA SER A 205 3.06 11.07 -4.21
C SER A 205 2.04 10.33 -5.09
N SER A 206 1.61 9.14 -4.69
CA SER A 206 0.65 8.28 -5.37
C SER A 206 -0.28 7.59 -4.39
N VAL A 207 -1.44 7.18 -4.90
CA VAL A 207 -2.39 6.31 -4.24
C VAL A 207 -2.66 5.13 -5.16
N HIS A 208 -2.58 3.91 -4.62
CA HIS A 208 -2.88 2.70 -5.35
C HIS A 208 -3.60 1.71 -4.44
N LEU A 209 -4.91 1.59 -4.61
CA LEU A 209 -5.69 0.53 -3.96
C LEU A 209 -5.88 -0.62 -4.95
N MET A 210 -5.83 -1.86 -4.46
CA MET A 210 -6.01 -3.06 -5.29
C MET A 210 -7.09 -3.96 -4.71
N LEU A 211 -7.83 -4.61 -5.59
CA LEU A 211 -8.72 -5.72 -5.23
C LEU A 211 -8.09 -7.02 -5.72
N THR A 212 -7.86 -7.97 -4.82
CA THR A 212 -7.28 -9.28 -5.14
C THR A 212 -8.17 -10.40 -4.66
N GLU A 213 -8.17 -11.54 -5.35
CA GLU A 213 -8.91 -12.74 -4.94
C GLU A 213 -7.95 -13.78 -4.37
N HIS A 214 -8.25 -14.28 -3.18
CA HIS A 214 -7.54 -15.40 -2.57
C HIS A 214 -8.56 -16.36 -1.93
N ALA A 215 -8.43 -17.66 -2.22
CA ALA A 215 -9.30 -18.71 -1.69
C ALA A 215 -10.81 -18.42 -1.87
N GLY A 216 -11.20 -17.83 -3.01
CA GLY A 216 -12.60 -17.50 -3.31
C GLY A 216 -13.15 -16.27 -2.58
N LYS A 217 -12.30 -15.47 -1.92
CA LYS A 217 -12.65 -14.22 -1.25
C LYS A 217 -11.88 -13.04 -1.84
N THR A 218 -12.55 -11.92 -2.00
CA THR A 218 -11.94 -10.68 -2.47
C THR A 218 -11.43 -9.84 -1.30
N HIS A 219 -10.20 -9.36 -1.40
CA HIS A 219 -9.51 -8.53 -0.41
C HIS A 219 -9.17 -7.16 -1.00
N LEU A 220 -9.28 -6.11 -0.19
CA LEU A 220 -8.80 -4.76 -0.51
C LEU A 220 -7.38 -4.57 0.06
N LEU A 221 -6.43 -4.21 -0.79
CA LEU A 221 -5.04 -3.93 -0.44
C LEU A 221 -4.71 -2.45 -0.69
N ASP A 222 -3.83 -1.90 0.14
CA ASP A 222 -3.12 -0.67 -0.16
C ASP A 222 -1.74 -1.01 -0.73
N ALA A 223 -1.55 -0.64 -1.99
CA ALA A 223 -0.33 -0.83 -2.78
C ALA A 223 0.32 0.52 -3.14
N SER A 224 -0.03 1.59 -2.43
CA SER A 224 0.64 2.90 -2.54
C SER A 224 2.12 2.78 -2.13
N ALA A 225 2.97 3.70 -2.59
CA ALA A 225 4.42 3.67 -2.31
C ALA A 225 4.76 3.53 -0.82
N GLY A 226 5.94 2.96 -0.56
CA GLY A 226 6.60 3.05 0.74
C GLY A 226 6.97 1.70 1.32
N ARG A 227 7.63 1.72 2.49
CA ARG A 227 8.08 0.52 3.22
C ARG A 227 6.94 -0.45 3.59
N HIS A 228 5.69 -0.01 3.50
CA HIS A 228 4.48 -0.78 3.80
C HIS A 228 3.57 -1.01 2.57
N SER A 229 4.08 -0.74 1.36
CA SER A 229 3.38 -1.05 0.10
C SER A 229 2.99 -2.53 0.05
N LEU A 230 1.74 -2.81 -0.34
CA LEU A 230 1.13 -4.15 -0.46
C LEU A 230 0.69 -4.78 0.86
N SER A 231 0.08 -4.00 1.75
CA SER A 231 -0.54 -4.54 2.95
C SER A 231 -2.07 -4.55 2.84
N VAL A 232 -2.70 -5.60 3.36
CA VAL A 232 -4.16 -5.63 3.59
C VAL A 232 -4.42 -4.52 4.60
N ILE A 233 -4.96 -3.36 4.22
CA ILE A 233 -5.31 -2.34 5.22
C ILE A 233 -6.56 -1.59 4.78
N PRO A 234 -7.50 -1.35 5.70
CA PRO A 234 -8.26 -0.12 5.64
C PRO A 234 -7.40 1.12 6.01
N LEU A 235 -7.36 2.09 5.10
CA LEU A 235 -6.54 3.32 5.15
C LEU A 235 -6.49 4.10 6.49
N TRP A 236 -7.53 4.03 7.32
CA TRP A 236 -7.58 4.73 8.61
C TRP A 236 -6.65 4.14 9.69
N GLN A 237 -6.11 2.93 9.50
CA GLN A 237 -5.10 2.37 10.39
C GLN A 237 -3.67 2.71 10.01
N ALA A 238 -3.36 2.73 8.71
CA ALA A 238 -2.04 3.11 8.21
C ALA A 238 -1.64 4.52 8.65
N LEU A 239 -2.65 5.33 8.99
CA LEU A 239 -2.48 6.70 9.43
C LEU A 239 -2.73 6.89 10.95
N SER A 240 -2.83 5.83 11.77
CA SER A 240 -3.00 5.97 13.25
C SER A 240 -4.10 6.97 13.67
N MET A 241 -5.25 6.94 12.99
CA MET A 241 -6.34 7.92 13.19
C MET A 241 -6.98 7.84 14.59
N PRO A 242 -7.50 8.95 15.15
CA PRO A 242 -8.39 8.91 16.31
C PRO A 242 -9.59 7.99 16.09
N LEU A 243 -10.02 7.26 17.13
CA LEU A 243 -11.15 6.31 17.07
C LEU A 243 -12.45 6.95 16.56
N GLN A 244 -12.65 8.25 16.77
CA GLN A 244 -13.81 9.00 16.29
C GLN A 244 -13.92 9.00 14.76
N LEU A 245 -12.80 8.83 14.07
CA LEU A 245 -12.72 8.72 12.62
C LEU A 245 -12.80 7.29 12.12
N TRP A 246 -12.88 6.28 12.98
CA TRP A 246 -12.99 4.91 12.51
C TRP A 246 -14.41 4.64 12.04
N PRO A 247 -14.62 3.76 11.04
CA PRO A 247 -15.95 3.24 10.82
C PRO A 247 -16.39 2.53 12.10
N ALA A 248 -17.58 2.88 12.57
CA ALA A 248 -18.24 2.07 13.57
C ALA A 248 -18.55 0.73 12.88
N ARG A 249 -17.70 -0.27 13.14
CA ARG A 249 -17.93 -1.60 12.61
C ARG A 249 -19.14 -2.19 13.33
N PRO A 250 -19.95 -3.04 12.68
CA PRO A 250 -20.54 -4.13 13.45
C PRO A 250 -19.34 -4.87 14.06
N ALA A 251 -19.21 -4.88 15.38
CA ALA A 251 -18.15 -5.60 16.06
C ALA A 251 -18.02 -6.98 15.38
N PRO A 252 -16.84 -7.34 14.80
CA PRO A 252 -16.66 -8.66 14.23
C PRO A 252 -17.13 -9.65 15.28
N ARG A 253 -17.95 -10.62 14.85
CA ARG A 253 -18.67 -11.57 15.71
C ARG A 253 -17.75 -11.96 16.86
N ARG A 254 -18.04 -11.50 18.09
CA ARG A 254 -17.15 -11.66 19.25
C ARG A 254 -16.54 -13.06 19.24
N ALA A 255 -15.28 -13.15 18.83
CA ALA A 255 -14.57 -14.42 18.86
C ALA A 255 -14.21 -14.65 20.32
N ASP A 256 -14.66 -15.76 20.87
CA ASP A 256 -14.11 -16.24 22.13
C ASP A 256 -12.66 -16.64 21.87
N ALA A 257 -11.71 -16.00 22.56
CA ALA A 257 -10.28 -16.21 22.32
C ALA A 257 -9.88 -17.69 22.47
N GLY A 258 -10.49 -18.40 23.42
CA GLY A 258 -10.24 -19.82 23.64
C GLY A 258 -10.81 -20.69 22.52
N ALA A 259 -12.05 -20.42 22.10
CA ALA A 259 -12.68 -21.12 20.99
C ALA A 259 -11.90 -20.92 19.68
N ALA A 260 -11.44 -19.70 19.41
CA ALA A 260 -10.66 -19.43 18.21
C ALA A 260 -9.32 -20.17 18.16
N VAL A 261 -8.61 -20.27 19.30
CA VAL A 261 -7.40 -21.11 19.40
C VAL A 261 -7.72 -22.58 19.14
N LEU A 262 -8.82 -23.09 19.69
CA LEU A 262 -9.25 -24.48 19.44
C LEU A 262 -9.64 -24.71 17.98
N ASP A 263 -10.38 -23.79 17.38
CA ASP A 263 -10.81 -23.85 15.99
C ASP A 263 -9.60 -23.84 15.06
N ALA A 264 -8.61 -22.98 15.30
CA ALA A 264 -7.37 -22.92 14.52
C ALA A 264 -6.60 -24.26 14.56
N VAL A 265 -6.41 -24.84 15.75
CA VAL A 265 -5.69 -26.12 15.91
C VAL A 265 -6.50 -27.31 15.35
N ASN A 266 -7.83 -27.26 15.45
CA ASN A 266 -8.71 -28.32 14.94
C ASN A 266 -9.06 -28.20 13.45
N ALA A 267 -8.66 -27.10 12.77
CA ALA A 267 -8.96 -26.88 11.36
C ALA A 267 -8.34 -27.95 10.45
N PHE A 268 -7.22 -28.56 10.85
CA PHE A 268 -6.48 -29.48 9.99
C PHE A 268 -6.84 -30.95 10.20
N LYS A 269 -6.95 -31.71 9.10
CA LYS A 269 -7.27 -33.14 9.11
C LYS A 269 -6.00 -34.03 9.10
N PRO A 270 -6.00 -35.19 9.79
CA PRO A 270 -7.03 -35.66 10.72
C PRO A 270 -7.04 -34.82 12.00
N GLN A 271 -8.23 -34.44 12.47
CA GLN A 271 -8.40 -33.49 13.58
C GLN A 271 -7.81 -34.04 14.87
N PRO A 272 -6.97 -33.27 15.60
CA PRO A 272 -6.40 -33.68 16.87
C PRO A 272 -7.42 -33.75 18.02
N THR A 273 -8.66 -33.26 17.83
CA THR A 273 -9.73 -33.14 18.84
C THR A 273 -9.26 -32.37 20.08
N ALA A 274 -8.61 -31.22 19.87
CA ALA A 274 -8.17 -30.33 20.93
C ALA A 274 -9.38 -29.82 21.73
N THR A 275 -9.29 -29.87 23.07
CA THR A 275 -10.36 -29.42 23.99
C THR A 275 -9.89 -28.43 25.05
N ASP A 276 -8.57 -28.27 25.24
CA ASP A 276 -7.99 -27.33 26.20
C ASP A 276 -7.33 -26.15 25.45
N PRO A 277 -7.91 -24.94 25.49
CA PRO A 277 -7.38 -23.79 24.77
C PRO A 277 -6.01 -23.33 25.30
N ALA A 278 -5.73 -23.47 26.60
CA ALA A 278 -4.45 -23.06 27.16
C ALA A 278 -3.32 -24.01 26.74
N GLN A 279 -3.60 -25.31 26.68
CA GLN A 279 -2.66 -26.29 26.13
C GLN A 279 -2.40 -26.04 24.64
N SER A 280 -3.46 -25.82 23.86
CA SER A 280 -3.35 -25.52 22.43
C SER A 280 -2.55 -24.24 22.17
N LEU A 281 -2.75 -23.19 22.99
CA LEU A 281 -1.99 -21.95 22.88
C LEU A 281 -0.50 -22.15 23.21
N CYS A 282 -0.16 -22.93 24.24
CA CYS A 282 1.24 -23.30 24.48
C CYS A 282 1.86 -23.98 23.25
N HIS A 283 1.14 -24.91 22.62
CA HIS A 283 1.64 -25.63 21.45
C HIS A 283 1.72 -24.78 20.18
N LEU A 284 0.87 -23.75 20.00
CA LEU A 284 1.02 -22.77 18.91
C LEU A 284 2.39 -22.07 18.99
N MET A 285 2.87 -21.82 20.21
CA MET A 285 4.17 -21.24 20.51
C MET A 285 5.33 -22.25 20.61
N ASP A 286 5.08 -23.51 20.31
CA ASP A 286 6.02 -24.61 20.54
C ASP A 286 6.51 -24.76 21.99
N LEU A 287 5.70 -24.34 22.96
CA LEU A 287 5.96 -24.52 24.39
C LEU A 287 5.41 -25.84 24.91
N GLU A 288 6.16 -26.48 25.80
CA GLU A 288 5.65 -27.61 26.58
C GLU A 288 4.53 -27.13 27.52
N ALA A 289 3.41 -27.86 27.55
CA ALA A 289 2.22 -27.52 28.35
C ALA A 289 2.34 -27.92 29.83
N THR A 290 3.33 -27.35 30.53
CA THR A 290 3.52 -27.47 31.98
C THR A 290 2.48 -26.67 32.79
N ALA A 291 2.48 -26.83 34.12
CA ALA A 291 1.60 -26.06 34.99
C ALA A 291 1.88 -24.54 34.97
N VAL A 292 3.12 -24.12 34.71
CA VAL A 292 3.49 -22.69 34.63
C VAL A 292 3.06 -22.11 33.28
N THR A 293 3.39 -22.78 32.17
CA THR A 293 3.02 -22.31 30.83
C THR A 293 1.50 -22.33 30.61
N ARG A 294 0.77 -23.33 31.13
CA ARG A 294 -0.71 -23.33 31.05
C ARG A 294 -1.35 -22.21 31.87
N ARG A 295 -0.79 -21.85 33.03
CA ARG A 295 -1.27 -20.70 33.81
C ARG A 295 -1.01 -19.38 33.08
N ALA A 296 0.17 -19.24 32.50
CA ALA A 296 0.52 -18.11 31.64
C ALA A 296 -0.43 -18.00 30.43
N ALA A 297 -0.66 -19.10 29.71
CA ALA A 297 -1.56 -19.16 28.56
C ALA A 297 -3.02 -18.84 28.95
N THR A 298 -3.50 -19.36 30.08
CA THR A 298 -4.84 -19.03 30.59
C THR A 298 -4.98 -17.54 30.89
N HIS A 299 -3.93 -16.93 31.48
CA HIS A 299 -3.92 -15.50 31.74
C HIS A 299 -3.90 -14.69 30.44
N ALA A 300 -3.06 -15.05 29.47
CA ALA A 300 -3.01 -14.43 28.15
C ALA A 300 -4.36 -14.50 27.42
N LEU A 301 -5.04 -15.65 27.42
CA LEU A 301 -6.38 -15.81 26.83
C LEU A 301 -7.42 -14.90 27.49
N LYS A 302 -7.36 -14.73 28.82
CA LYS A 302 -8.25 -13.83 29.55
C LYS A 302 -8.02 -12.37 29.15
N ILE A 303 -6.75 -11.96 29.01
CA ILE A 303 -6.41 -10.61 28.56
C ILE A 303 -6.82 -10.41 27.10
N ALA A 304 -6.54 -11.37 26.22
CA ALA A 304 -6.98 -11.36 24.82
C ALA A 304 -8.50 -11.18 24.72
N GLN A 305 -9.28 -11.90 25.52
CA GLN A 305 -10.73 -11.74 25.56
C GLN A 305 -11.15 -10.32 25.97
N ALA A 306 -10.51 -9.76 27.01
CA ALA A 306 -10.79 -8.40 27.46
C ALA A 306 -10.41 -7.33 26.41
N VAL A 307 -9.41 -7.61 25.57
CA VAL A 307 -9.04 -6.76 24.43
C VAL A 307 -10.08 -6.89 23.31
N LEU A 308 -10.49 -8.12 22.95
CA LEU A 308 -11.50 -8.40 21.92
C LEU A 308 -12.87 -7.81 22.26
N ASP A 309 -13.23 -7.76 23.55
CA ASP A 309 -14.50 -7.21 24.04
C ASP A 309 -14.51 -5.67 24.15
N ASP A 310 -13.34 -5.03 24.09
CA ASP A 310 -13.18 -3.59 24.24
C ASP A 310 -13.13 -2.90 22.86
N PRO A 311 -14.14 -2.09 22.51
CA PRO A 311 -14.20 -1.39 21.23
C PRO A 311 -13.00 -0.49 20.95
N ALA A 312 -12.24 -0.06 21.97
CA ALA A 312 -11.03 0.72 21.78
C ALA A 312 -9.92 -0.06 21.04
N HIS A 313 -9.94 -1.40 21.08
CA HIS A 313 -8.96 -2.26 20.41
C HIS A 313 -9.51 -2.89 19.13
N THR A 314 -10.52 -2.29 18.50
CA THR A 314 -11.09 -2.81 17.23
C THR A 314 -10.02 -2.97 16.13
N SER A 315 -8.85 -2.35 16.27
CA SER A 315 -7.74 -2.42 15.31
C SER A 315 -7.13 -3.79 15.14
N ILE A 316 -7.25 -4.68 16.13
CA ILE A 316 -6.63 -6.00 16.09
C ILE A 316 -7.20 -6.90 14.98
N TRP A 317 -8.37 -6.56 14.48
CA TRP A 317 -9.03 -7.21 13.33
C TRP A 317 -8.54 -6.63 11.99
N ASP A 318 -7.64 -5.65 12.07
CA ASP A 318 -6.92 -4.95 11.00
C ASP A 318 -6.13 -5.93 10.13
N ALA A 319 -5.98 -5.68 8.83
CA ALA A 319 -5.01 -6.41 7.99
C ALA A 319 -5.16 -7.93 7.92
N GLY A 320 -6.39 -8.43 8.05
CA GLY A 320 -6.64 -9.87 8.15
C GLY A 320 -6.39 -10.43 9.56
N GLY A 321 -6.07 -9.58 10.54
CA GLY A 321 -5.91 -9.89 11.94
C GLY A 321 -4.58 -9.40 12.53
N TRP A 322 -4.35 -9.77 13.78
CA TRP A 322 -3.17 -9.40 14.55
C TRP A 322 -1.86 -9.85 13.89
N VAL A 323 -1.84 -11.03 13.24
CA VAL A 323 -0.68 -11.53 12.48
C VAL A 323 -0.30 -10.58 11.34
N GLY A 324 -1.27 -10.14 10.54
CA GLY A 324 -1.05 -9.15 9.48
C GLY A 324 -0.57 -7.81 10.04
N THR A 325 -0.99 -7.45 11.25
CA THR A 325 -0.51 -6.24 11.93
C THR A 325 0.95 -6.36 12.35
N CYS A 326 1.36 -7.47 12.99
CA CYS A 326 2.76 -7.72 13.36
C CYS A 326 3.69 -7.73 12.14
N ARG A 327 3.31 -8.41 11.06
CA ARG A 327 4.10 -8.52 9.82
C ARG A 327 4.42 -7.16 9.18
N ARG A 328 3.52 -6.18 9.32
CA ARG A 328 3.72 -4.83 8.76
C ARG A 328 4.76 -4.02 9.53
N SER A 329 4.73 -4.11 10.86
CA SER A 329 5.61 -3.32 11.73
C SER A 329 7.07 -3.75 11.67
N THR A 330 7.36 -4.98 11.24
CA THR A 330 8.74 -5.51 11.21
C THR A 330 9.49 -5.21 9.91
N ALA A 331 8.84 -4.59 8.91
CA ALA A 331 9.34 -4.41 7.53
C ALA A 331 9.76 -5.74 6.85
N ARG A 332 9.56 -5.85 5.53
CA ARG A 332 9.99 -7.03 4.76
C ARG A 332 11.51 -7.19 4.85
N GLY A 333 11.96 -8.03 5.78
CA GLY A 333 13.37 -8.21 6.08
C GLY A 333 13.55 -8.85 7.45
N GLU A 334 13.23 -10.14 7.53
CA GLU A 334 13.50 -11.00 8.69
C GLU A 334 12.55 -10.81 9.89
N TYR A 335 11.88 -11.90 10.29
CA TYR A 335 11.10 -12.01 11.53
C TYR A 335 11.98 -11.88 12.81
N SER A 336 13.21 -11.34 12.71
CA SER A 336 14.27 -11.48 13.72
C SER A 336 15.05 -10.21 14.08
N THR A 337 14.82 -9.04 13.49
CA THR A 337 15.56 -7.83 13.89
C THR A 337 14.79 -7.05 14.98
N HIS A 338 15.46 -6.90 16.12
CA HIS A 338 14.90 -6.59 17.44
C HIS A 338 14.66 -5.09 17.72
N GLU A 339 14.49 -4.23 16.71
CA GLU A 339 14.60 -2.78 16.97
C GLU A 339 13.27 -2.06 17.22
N ASP A 340 12.11 -2.52 16.72
CA ASP A 340 10.79 -1.95 17.07
C ASP A 340 9.73 -3.06 17.27
N ARG A 341 9.75 -3.72 18.44
CA ARG A 341 8.75 -4.77 18.74
C ARG A 341 7.36 -4.16 18.92
N LEU A 342 6.45 -4.44 18.00
CA LEU A 342 5.04 -4.13 18.15
C LEU A 342 4.44 -4.90 19.34
N VAL A 343 4.11 -4.19 20.41
CA VAL A 343 3.54 -4.78 21.64
C VAL A 343 2.03 -5.02 21.48
N PRO A 344 1.47 -6.20 21.81
CA PRO A 344 0.02 -6.43 21.73
C PRO A 344 -0.78 -5.56 22.71
N PRO A 345 -1.97 -5.07 22.34
CA PRO A 345 -2.84 -4.35 23.27
C PRO A 345 -3.21 -5.26 24.45
N GLY A 346 -3.31 -4.70 25.66
CA GLY A 346 -3.52 -5.47 26.88
C GLY A 346 -2.24 -5.94 27.57
N THR A 347 -1.06 -5.72 26.99
CA THR A 347 0.23 -6.07 27.60
C THR A 347 0.41 -5.41 28.97
N GLU A 348 -0.06 -4.17 29.14
CA GLU A 348 -0.03 -3.47 30.42
C GLU A 348 -0.76 -4.24 31.53
N ARG A 349 -1.87 -4.90 31.18
CA ARG A 349 -2.66 -5.75 32.10
C ARG A 349 -2.08 -7.15 32.25
N LEU A 350 -1.34 -7.61 31.23
CA LEU A 350 -0.69 -8.92 31.19
C LEU A 350 0.47 -9.03 32.18
N LEU A 351 1.23 -7.95 32.37
CA LEU A 351 2.40 -7.93 33.25
C LEU A 351 2.04 -7.81 34.74
N ASP A 352 0.80 -7.42 35.05
CA ASP A 352 0.28 -7.31 36.42
C ASP A 352 -0.25 -8.64 36.98
N ALA A 353 -0.04 -9.76 36.29
CA ALA A 353 -0.58 -11.07 36.63
C ALA A 353 0.00 -11.65 37.93
N PRO A 354 -0.80 -11.82 39.01
CA PRO A 354 -0.29 -12.44 40.23
C PRO A 354 -0.06 -13.94 40.04
N GLY A 355 1.13 -14.42 40.40
CA GLY A 355 1.41 -15.86 40.54
C GLY A 355 1.97 -16.57 39.30
N ILE A 356 2.49 -15.84 38.32
CA ILE A 356 3.28 -16.39 37.21
C ILE A 356 4.77 -16.26 37.55
N ASP A 357 5.49 -17.38 37.59
CA ASP A 357 6.95 -17.36 37.74
C ASP A 357 7.60 -17.05 36.37
N LEU A 358 7.97 -15.78 36.18
CA LEU A 358 8.57 -15.29 34.94
C LEU A 358 9.96 -15.91 34.68
N LEU A 359 10.73 -16.23 35.72
CA LEU A 359 12.05 -16.84 35.55
C LEU A 359 11.90 -18.29 35.08
N GLU A 360 10.98 -19.04 35.68
CA GLU A 360 10.67 -20.40 35.24
C GLU A 360 10.07 -20.41 33.82
N LEU A 361 9.17 -19.47 33.52
CA LEU A 361 8.58 -19.33 32.19
C LEU A 361 9.65 -19.04 31.12
N GLY A 362 10.55 -18.10 31.36
CA GLY A 362 11.66 -17.80 30.45
C GLY A 362 12.59 -18.99 30.26
N ALA A 363 12.87 -19.74 31.32
CA ALA A 363 13.71 -20.95 31.23
C ALA A 363 13.05 -22.08 30.43
N LEU A 364 11.73 -22.21 30.50
CA LEU A 364 10.97 -23.16 29.68
C LEU A 364 10.93 -22.76 28.21
N ALA A 365 10.79 -21.46 27.91
CA ALA A 365 10.84 -20.95 26.54
C ALA A 365 12.22 -21.13 25.90
N LEU A 366 13.30 -20.84 26.63
CA LEU A 366 14.67 -21.09 26.17
C LEU A 366 14.91 -22.56 25.80
N ARG A 367 14.38 -23.50 26.59
CA ARG A 367 14.51 -24.93 26.30
C ARG A 367 13.79 -25.36 25.02
N ALA A 368 12.71 -24.68 24.65
CA ALA A 368 11.99 -24.96 23.42
C ALA A 368 12.78 -24.51 22.17
N GLN A 369 13.63 -23.49 22.30
CA GLN A 369 14.39 -22.92 21.17
C GLN A 369 15.75 -23.59 20.93
N LEU A 370 16.27 -24.31 21.91
CA LEU A 370 17.59 -24.96 21.84
C LEU A 370 17.46 -26.43 21.43
N SER A 371 18.37 -26.89 20.56
CA SER A 371 18.55 -28.31 20.28
C SER A 371 19.05 -29.07 21.51
N GLN A 372 18.82 -30.38 21.55
CA GLN A 372 19.31 -31.23 22.66
C GLN A 372 20.83 -31.13 22.85
N LYS A 373 21.59 -30.93 21.75
CA LYS A 373 23.03 -30.73 21.79
C LYS A 373 23.41 -29.40 22.43
N GLU A 374 22.72 -28.32 22.09
CA GLU A 374 22.94 -26.99 22.71
C GLU A 374 22.57 -27.01 24.19
N LEU A 375 21.52 -27.74 24.57
CA LEU A 375 21.15 -27.97 25.97
C LEU A 375 22.22 -28.76 26.75
N ASP A 376 22.82 -29.78 26.13
CA ASP A 376 23.89 -30.59 26.75
C ASP A 376 25.24 -29.82 26.84
N ASP A 377 25.44 -28.85 25.95
CA ASP A 377 26.61 -27.96 25.91
C ASP A 377 26.53 -26.79 26.91
N LEU A 378 25.33 -26.45 27.40
CA LEU A 378 25.13 -25.48 28.49
C LEU A 378 25.67 -26.01 29.85
N ARG A 379 26.98 -25.89 30.09
CA ARG A 379 27.63 -26.28 31.35
C ARG A 379 27.97 -25.07 32.23
N GLY A 380 27.08 -24.72 33.17
CA GLY A 380 27.40 -23.75 34.24
C GLY A 380 26.25 -22.83 34.65
N LEU A 381 26.60 -21.69 35.26
CA LEU A 381 25.67 -20.65 35.74
C LEU A 381 24.78 -20.05 34.64
N GLU A 382 25.13 -20.23 33.36
CA GLU A 382 24.38 -19.80 32.18
C GLU A 382 22.97 -20.42 32.12
N LYS A 383 22.78 -21.64 32.66
CA LYS A 383 21.46 -22.27 32.90
C LYS A 383 20.53 -21.43 33.80
N TYR A 384 21.10 -20.61 34.67
CA TYR A 384 20.40 -19.82 35.70
C TYR A 384 20.43 -18.32 35.41
N GLN A 385 21.02 -17.90 34.29
CA GLN A 385 21.08 -16.50 33.84
C GLN A 385 20.05 -16.22 32.74
N VAL A 386 18.93 -16.93 32.72
CA VAL A 386 17.82 -16.54 31.86
C VAL A 386 17.30 -15.19 32.37
N PRO A 387 17.48 -14.10 31.62
CA PRO A 387 17.04 -12.80 32.08
C PRO A 387 15.53 -12.79 32.30
N LEU A 388 15.06 -12.04 33.29
CA LEU A 388 13.62 -11.91 33.58
C LEU A 388 12.80 -11.50 32.34
N TRP A 389 13.41 -10.71 31.45
CA TRP A 389 12.78 -10.23 30.22
C TRP A 389 12.39 -11.37 29.25
N TRP A 390 13.05 -12.55 29.29
CA TRP A 390 12.62 -13.71 28.50
C TRP A 390 11.25 -14.23 28.91
N GLY A 391 10.97 -14.25 30.22
CA GLY A 391 9.65 -14.64 30.73
C GLY A 391 8.57 -13.63 30.35
N VAL A 392 8.93 -12.34 30.39
CA VAL A 392 8.07 -11.24 29.92
C VAL A 392 7.76 -11.38 28.44
N ASP A 393 8.77 -11.61 27.61
CA ASP A 393 8.62 -11.84 26.18
C ASP A 393 7.73 -13.06 25.90
N THR A 394 7.95 -14.15 26.64
CA THR A 394 7.13 -15.37 26.50
C THR A 394 5.66 -15.10 26.81
N LEU A 395 5.35 -14.27 27.81
CA LEU A 395 3.96 -13.85 28.08
C LEU A 395 3.39 -13.02 26.94
N ILE A 396 4.15 -12.03 26.48
CA ILE A 396 3.75 -11.16 25.37
C ILE A 396 3.46 -11.99 24.12
N GLU A 397 4.30 -12.98 23.82
CA GLU A 397 4.09 -13.88 22.68
C GLU A 397 2.85 -14.79 22.86
N LEU A 398 2.53 -15.24 24.08
CA LEU A 398 1.28 -15.97 24.33
C LEU A 398 0.05 -15.09 24.02
N LEU A 399 0.11 -13.81 24.37
CA LEU A 399 -0.92 -12.85 24.02
C LEU A 399 -0.96 -12.59 22.49
N ASN A 400 0.20 -12.51 21.83
CA ASN A 400 0.28 -12.39 20.36
C ASN A 400 -0.46 -13.55 19.68
N TRP A 401 -0.15 -14.80 20.04
CA TRP A 401 -0.77 -15.96 19.41
C TRP A 401 -2.26 -16.11 19.73
N ALA A 402 -2.71 -15.69 20.92
CA ALA A 402 -4.13 -15.66 21.27
C ALA A 402 -4.91 -14.66 20.39
N LEU A 403 -4.38 -13.44 20.23
CA LEU A 403 -4.98 -12.42 19.37
C LEU A 403 -4.90 -12.83 17.89
N ALA A 404 -3.77 -13.42 17.46
CA ALA A 404 -3.58 -13.97 16.12
C ALA A 404 -4.65 -15.00 15.78
N ALA A 405 -4.87 -16.00 16.62
CA ALA A 405 -5.87 -17.03 16.40
C ALA A 405 -7.30 -16.46 16.37
N ALA A 406 -7.60 -15.50 17.25
CA ALA A 406 -8.92 -14.86 17.33
C ALA A 406 -9.26 -14.01 16.11
N THR A 407 -8.26 -13.39 15.49
CA THR A 407 -8.45 -12.34 14.48
C THR A 407 -8.06 -12.75 13.06
N SER A 408 -7.39 -13.90 12.89
CA SER A 408 -7.01 -14.43 11.58
C SER A 408 -8.25 -14.78 10.74
N PRO A 409 -8.14 -14.73 9.39
CA PRO A 409 -9.24 -15.15 8.52
C PRO A 409 -9.49 -16.65 8.72
N PRO A 410 -10.73 -17.13 8.56
CA PRO A 410 -11.02 -18.55 8.66
C PRO A 410 -10.13 -19.36 7.71
N LEU A 411 -9.50 -20.40 8.23
CA LEU A 411 -8.68 -21.35 7.46
C LEU A 411 -9.62 -22.12 6.51
N ALA A 412 -9.78 -21.63 5.27
CA ALA A 412 -10.61 -22.28 4.27
C ALA A 412 -10.00 -23.64 3.89
N ASP A 413 -10.81 -24.71 4.02
CA ASP A 413 -10.53 -26.10 3.64
C ASP A 413 -9.03 -26.48 3.60
N ALA A 414 -8.41 -26.48 4.79
CA ALA A 414 -7.04 -26.95 4.95
C ALA A 414 -6.86 -28.32 4.27
N GLN A 415 -5.93 -28.38 3.33
CA GLN A 415 -5.71 -29.51 2.43
C GLN A 415 -5.67 -30.85 3.17
N GLU A 416 -6.25 -31.90 2.56
CA GLU A 416 -6.09 -33.28 3.02
C GLU A 416 -4.60 -33.67 2.93
N HIS A 417 -3.92 -33.67 4.08
CA HIS A 417 -2.57 -34.21 4.16
C HIS A 417 -2.64 -35.72 4.41
N PRO A 418 -1.94 -36.55 3.62
CA PRO A 418 -2.06 -38.01 3.64
C PRO A 418 -1.43 -38.70 4.87
N ALA A 419 -1.07 -37.96 5.93
CA ALA A 419 -0.33 -38.51 7.07
C ALA A 419 -1.25 -39.07 8.17
N PRO A 420 -0.95 -40.27 8.74
CA PRO A 420 -1.71 -40.86 9.84
C PRO A 420 -1.53 -40.09 11.16
N ARG A 421 -2.58 -40.12 12.01
CA ARG A 421 -2.71 -39.56 13.38
C ARG A 421 -1.69 -38.48 13.77
N ARG A 422 -2.12 -37.22 13.68
CA ARG A 422 -1.35 -36.05 14.10
C ARG A 422 -1.31 -35.93 15.63
N THR A 423 -0.16 -35.55 16.18
CA THR A 423 -0.07 -35.09 17.57
C THR A 423 -0.65 -33.67 17.66
N LEU A 424 -1.19 -33.29 18.83
CA LEU A 424 -1.72 -31.95 19.07
C LEU A 424 -0.67 -30.86 18.79
N GLN A 425 0.57 -31.07 19.23
CA GLN A 425 1.68 -30.14 19.02
C GLN A 425 1.93 -29.87 17.54
N ARG A 426 1.99 -30.91 16.70
CA ARG A 426 2.22 -30.76 15.27
C ARG A 426 1.07 -30.03 14.57
N ALA A 427 -0.18 -30.33 14.96
CA ALA A 427 -1.35 -29.63 14.41
C ALA A 427 -1.33 -28.14 14.77
N ALA A 428 -0.89 -27.79 15.98
CA ALA A 428 -0.74 -26.39 16.39
C ALA A 428 0.40 -25.67 15.63
N GLN A 429 1.56 -26.30 15.44
CA GLN A 429 2.65 -25.72 14.64
C GLN A 429 2.23 -25.48 13.17
N GLU A 430 1.47 -26.41 12.59
CA GLU A 430 0.91 -26.24 11.25
C GLU A 430 -0.13 -25.08 11.21
N ALA A 431 -0.97 -24.95 12.24
CA ALA A 431 -1.89 -23.82 12.36
C ALA A 431 -1.16 -22.48 12.47
N ALA A 432 -0.11 -22.40 13.28
CA ALA A 432 0.75 -21.23 13.39
C ALA A 432 1.37 -20.83 12.04
N SER A 433 1.94 -21.83 11.34
CA SER A 433 2.56 -21.63 10.02
C SER A 433 1.54 -21.17 8.98
N HIS A 434 0.33 -21.73 8.99
CA HIS A 434 -0.72 -21.38 8.05
C HIS A 434 -1.33 -19.99 8.32
N MET A 435 -1.49 -19.56 9.58
CA MET A 435 -1.93 -18.20 9.90
C MET A 435 -0.98 -17.14 9.34
N ILE A 436 0.33 -17.43 9.35
CA ILE A 436 1.36 -16.59 8.70
C ILE A 436 1.26 -16.69 7.17
N ALA A 437 1.20 -17.92 6.63
CA ALA A 437 1.24 -18.17 5.19
C ALA A 437 0.02 -17.61 4.43
N VAL A 438 -1.17 -17.55 5.05
CA VAL A 438 -2.36 -16.97 4.41
C VAL A 438 -2.18 -15.49 4.10
N HIS A 439 -1.62 -14.74 5.06
CA HIS A 439 -1.36 -13.31 4.84
C HIS A 439 -0.32 -13.10 3.75
N GLU A 440 0.76 -13.89 3.79
CA GLU A 440 1.79 -13.88 2.75
C GLU A 440 1.21 -14.20 1.38
N ALA A 441 0.34 -15.22 1.28
CA ALA A 441 -0.27 -15.60 0.02
C ALA A 441 -1.21 -14.52 -0.53
N ILE A 442 -1.98 -13.84 0.32
CA ILE A 442 -2.83 -12.70 -0.11
C ILE A 442 -1.96 -11.55 -0.64
N GLU A 443 -0.92 -11.18 0.11
CA GLU A 443 0.02 -10.13 -0.30
C GLU A 443 0.77 -10.52 -1.58
N ASP A 444 1.22 -11.76 -1.70
CA ASP A 444 1.97 -12.25 -2.86
C ASP A 444 1.13 -12.27 -4.13
N VAL A 445 -0.13 -12.69 -4.05
CA VAL A 445 -1.06 -12.64 -5.19
C VAL A 445 -1.29 -11.18 -5.60
N GLY A 446 -1.50 -10.26 -4.65
CA GLY A 446 -1.62 -8.83 -4.95
C GLY A 446 -0.34 -8.20 -5.48
N ALA A 447 0.82 -8.61 -4.97
CA ALA A 447 2.14 -8.09 -5.32
C ALA A 447 2.63 -8.59 -6.68
N ALA A 448 2.09 -9.68 -7.20
CA ALA A 448 2.58 -10.31 -8.43
C ALA A 448 2.64 -9.35 -9.62
N GLU A 449 1.70 -8.41 -9.72
CA GLU A 449 1.63 -7.41 -10.79
C GLU A 449 2.58 -6.20 -10.59
N LEU A 450 3.14 -6.05 -9.39
CA LEU A 450 4.09 -5.00 -9.04
C LEU A 450 5.51 -5.52 -8.82
N ARG A 451 5.68 -6.85 -8.73
CA ARG A 451 6.96 -7.48 -8.43
C ARG A 451 7.93 -7.27 -9.59
N ARG A 452 9.04 -6.58 -9.32
CA ARG A 452 10.15 -6.44 -10.27
C ARG A 452 11.21 -7.52 -10.04
N GLU A 453 11.78 -8.03 -11.12
CA GLU A 453 12.99 -8.85 -11.07
C GLU A 453 14.17 -7.99 -10.61
N HIS A 454 14.95 -8.46 -9.65
CA HIS A 454 16.02 -7.68 -9.03
C HIS A 454 17.06 -7.16 -10.04
N ASP A 455 17.49 -8.01 -10.98
CA ASP A 455 18.64 -7.68 -11.85
C ASP A 455 18.26 -6.86 -13.08
N THR A 456 17.00 -6.95 -13.52
CA THR A 456 16.52 -6.27 -14.73
C THR A 456 15.54 -5.14 -14.41
N TRP A 457 15.04 -5.08 -13.18
CA TRP A 457 13.98 -4.18 -12.72
C TRP A 457 12.68 -4.26 -13.54
N ARG A 458 12.52 -5.35 -14.31
CA ARG A 458 11.32 -5.61 -15.12
C ARG A 458 10.21 -6.14 -14.25
N LEU A 459 8.99 -5.68 -14.48
CA LEU A 459 7.80 -6.31 -13.90
C LEU A 459 7.76 -7.80 -14.28
N SER A 460 7.49 -8.65 -13.29
CA SER A 460 7.33 -10.11 -13.46
C SER A 460 6.17 -10.42 -14.41
N LYS A 461 5.17 -9.54 -14.44
CA LYS A 461 4.03 -9.58 -15.36
C LYS A 461 3.84 -8.20 -15.99
N PRO A 462 4.50 -7.93 -17.14
CA PRO A 462 4.38 -6.65 -17.85
C PRO A 462 2.96 -6.44 -18.39
N ASP A 463 2.55 -5.17 -18.48
CA ASP A 463 1.27 -4.79 -19.10
C ASP A 463 1.30 -5.02 -20.61
N ALA A 464 0.17 -5.45 -21.17
CA ALA A 464 0.03 -5.60 -22.61
C ALA A 464 -0.15 -4.23 -23.28
N VAL A 465 0.87 -3.79 -24.02
CA VAL A 465 0.86 -2.52 -24.76
C VAL A 465 0.72 -2.79 -26.25
N ALA A 466 -0.29 -2.21 -26.89
CA ALA A 466 -0.56 -2.42 -28.31
C ALA A 466 0.58 -1.90 -29.19
N THR A 467 0.97 -2.64 -30.24
CA THR A 467 2.14 -2.30 -31.08
C THR A 467 1.97 -0.96 -31.80
N GLU A 468 0.75 -0.60 -32.17
CA GLU A 468 0.39 0.66 -32.82
C GLU A 468 0.27 1.85 -31.86
N SER A 469 0.32 1.60 -30.54
CA SER A 469 0.27 2.67 -29.55
C SER A 469 1.56 3.51 -29.60
N ALA A 470 1.39 4.81 -29.36
CA ALA A 470 2.47 5.77 -29.23
C ALA A 470 2.31 6.53 -27.90
N PRO A 471 2.66 5.90 -26.76
CA PRO A 471 2.56 6.54 -25.45
C PRO A 471 3.35 7.85 -25.42
N THR A 472 2.76 8.91 -24.86
CA THR A 472 3.46 10.17 -24.61
C THR A 472 4.23 10.11 -23.29
N ILE A 473 5.19 11.02 -23.07
CA ILE A 473 5.90 11.11 -21.79
C ILE A 473 4.93 11.36 -20.64
N ALA A 474 3.91 12.20 -20.85
CA ALA A 474 2.87 12.45 -19.88
C ALA A 474 2.08 11.18 -19.52
N ASP A 475 1.71 10.35 -20.51
CA ASP A 475 1.02 9.07 -20.27
C ASP A 475 1.89 8.14 -19.39
N LEU A 476 3.20 8.07 -19.69
CA LEU A 476 4.14 7.25 -18.93
C LEU A 476 4.28 7.74 -17.48
N ILE A 477 4.49 9.04 -17.27
CA ILE A 477 4.65 9.62 -15.93
C ILE A 477 3.39 9.43 -15.08
N LEU A 478 2.21 9.55 -15.69
CA LEU A 478 0.93 9.33 -15.01
C LEU A 478 0.71 7.86 -14.64
N ALA A 479 1.16 6.93 -15.49
CA ALA A 479 1.03 5.48 -15.27
C ALA A 479 2.13 4.89 -14.38
N ALA A 480 3.28 5.57 -14.23
CA ALA A 480 4.42 5.10 -13.47
C ALA A 480 4.39 5.50 -11.99
N HIS A 481 4.92 4.64 -11.13
CA HIS A 481 5.08 4.96 -9.73
C HIS A 481 6.11 6.07 -9.59
N ALA A 482 5.96 7.01 -8.63
CA ALA A 482 6.95 8.05 -8.37
C ALA A 482 8.41 7.55 -8.29
N HIS A 483 8.68 6.42 -7.63
CA HIS A 483 10.02 5.81 -7.57
C HIS A 483 10.47 5.13 -8.88
N ASP A 484 9.52 4.80 -9.77
CA ASP A 484 9.78 4.23 -11.09
C ASP A 484 9.89 5.32 -12.19
N VAL A 485 9.84 6.59 -11.81
CA VAL A 485 10.18 7.71 -12.71
C VAL A 485 11.62 8.10 -12.47
N LEU A 486 12.49 7.87 -13.46
CA LEU A 486 13.85 8.40 -13.42
C LEU A 486 13.79 9.91 -13.66
N ASP A 487 13.92 10.68 -12.58
CA ASP A 487 13.95 12.14 -12.63
C ASP A 487 15.37 12.68 -12.84
N PHE A 488 15.45 13.98 -13.09
CA PHE A 488 16.72 14.65 -13.34
C PHE A 488 17.69 14.55 -12.15
N ARG A 489 17.18 14.55 -10.90
CA ARG A 489 18.01 14.43 -9.69
C ARG A 489 18.64 13.05 -9.60
N ALA A 490 17.86 11.99 -9.82
CA ALA A 490 18.34 10.62 -9.85
C ALA A 490 19.36 10.41 -10.99
N LEU A 491 19.14 11.02 -12.16
CA LEU A 491 20.12 11.00 -13.25
C LEU A 491 21.45 11.64 -12.84
N VAL A 492 21.47 12.84 -12.25
CA VAL A 492 22.74 13.49 -11.88
C VAL A 492 23.46 12.74 -10.76
N GLN A 493 22.72 12.13 -9.82
CA GLN A 493 23.29 11.19 -8.84
C GLN A 493 23.88 9.94 -9.52
N ALA A 494 23.29 9.46 -10.62
CA ALA A 494 23.85 8.39 -11.42
C ALA A 494 25.19 8.76 -12.06
N LEU A 495 25.31 9.99 -12.53
CA LEU A 495 26.54 10.47 -13.14
C LEU A 495 27.73 10.47 -12.16
N THR A 496 27.50 10.81 -10.89
CA THR A 496 28.58 10.77 -9.88
C THR A 496 29.07 9.35 -9.61
N TYR A 497 28.18 8.36 -9.67
CA TYR A 497 28.54 6.95 -9.54
C TYR A 497 29.27 6.40 -10.77
N PHE A 498 28.79 6.74 -11.97
CA PHE A 498 29.31 6.16 -13.21
C PHE A 498 30.64 6.74 -13.68
N SER A 499 30.94 8.00 -13.34
CA SER A 499 32.16 8.70 -13.73
C SER A 499 33.45 7.93 -13.37
N TYR A 500 33.42 7.12 -12.30
CA TYR A 500 34.58 6.34 -11.84
C TYR A 500 34.50 4.83 -12.15
N ARG A 501 33.33 4.30 -12.52
CA ARG A 501 33.09 2.85 -12.62
C ARG A 501 32.93 2.32 -14.05
N VAL A 502 32.54 3.17 -14.99
CA VAL A 502 32.29 2.75 -16.38
C VAL A 502 33.28 3.46 -17.30
N HIS A 503 34.17 2.69 -17.92
CA HIS A 503 35.23 3.25 -18.76
C HIS A 503 34.78 3.53 -20.20
N SER A 504 33.90 2.70 -20.78
CA SER A 504 33.36 2.91 -22.12
C SER A 504 32.00 2.25 -22.27
N THR A 505 31.09 2.89 -23.02
CA THR A 505 29.78 2.36 -23.38
C THR A 505 29.58 2.45 -24.90
N ALA A 506 28.87 1.48 -25.45
CA ALA A 506 28.45 1.48 -26.84
C ALA A 506 27.32 2.50 -27.08
N GLY A 507 26.95 2.69 -28.34
CA GLY A 507 25.81 3.52 -28.74
C GLY A 507 24.57 2.70 -29.07
N LEU A 508 23.49 3.39 -29.41
CA LEU A 508 22.22 2.80 -29.80
C LEU A 508 22.33 1.71 -30.90
N PRO A 509 23.14 1.86 -31.97
CA PRO A 509 23.21 0.86 -33.04
C PRO A 509 23.68 -0.53 -32.60
N ASP A 510 24.36 -0.63 -31.46
CA ASP A 510 24.83 -1.88 -30.87
C ASP A 510 23.82 -2.44 -29.85
N GLY A 511 22.73 -1.72 -29.61
CA GLY A 511 21.67 -2.03 -28.67
C GLY A 511 21.98 -1.63 -27.22
N HIS A 512 20.92 -1.51 -26.41
CA HIS A 512 21.04 -1.12 -25.01
C HIS A 512 21.59 -2.23 -24.11
N ARG A 513 21.33 -3.49 -24.47
CA ARG A 513 21.89 -4.71 -23.89
C ARG A 513 22.52 -5.63 -24.94
N SER A 514 23.47 -6.46 -24.49
CA SER A 514 24.32 -7.36 -25.28
C SER A 514 24.48 -8.72 -24.59
N LEU A 515 24.70 -9.79 -25.37
CA LEU A 515 24.98 -11.16 -24.88
C LEU A 515 26.49 -11.45 -24.69
N GLU A 516 27.34 -10.44 -24.64
CA GLU A 516 28.79 -10.64 -24.40
C GLU A 516 29.06 -11.18 -22.97
N ASP A 517 30.10 -12.01 -22.80
CA ASP A 517 30.59 -12.57 -21.51
C ASP A 517 29.58 -13.41 -20.68
N ASP A 518 29.02 -14.48 -21.28
CA ASP A 518 28.19 -15.51 -20.63
C ASP A 518 26.86 -15.03 -19.99
N GLY A 519 26.37 -13.83 -20.35
CA GLY A 519 25.10 -13.30 -19.83
C GLY A 519 24.56 -12.09 -20.59
N ASP A 520 23.38 -11.60 -20.20
CA ASP A 520 22.76 -10.39 -20.74
C ASP A 520 23.23 -9.16 -19.94
N PHE A 521 24.11 -8.35 -20.53
CA PHE A 521 24.77 -7.21 -19.88
C PHE A 521 24.38 -5.85 -20.47
N PRO A 522 24.41 -4.76 -19.67
CA PRO A 522 24.22 -3.40 -20.18
C PRO A 522 25.35 -3.02 -21.15
N ASN A 523 24.98 -2.49 -22.32
CA ASN A 523 25.90 -2.16 -23.41
C ASN A 523 25.99 -0.64 -23.67
N SER A 524 24.84 0.04 -23.65
CA SER A 524 24.71 1.49 -23.86
C SER A 524 24.71 2.28 -22.55
N PHE A 525 24.82 3.61 -22.62
CA PHE A 525 24.75 4.46 -21.43
C PHE A 525 23.38 4.33 -20.74
N THR A 526 22.28 4.32 -21.50
CA THR A 526 20.93 4.04 -20.94
C THR A 526 20.85 2.65 -20.31
N GLY A 527 21.49 1.63 -20.90
CA GLY A 527 21.51 0.27 -20.32
C GLY A 527 22.14 0.23 -18.93
N TYR A 528 23.24 0.98 -18.72
CA TYR A 528 23.88 1.14 -17.42
C TYR A 528 22.97 1.89 -16.45
N ILE A 529 22.43 3.04 -16.85
CA ILE A 529 21.48 3.81 -16.03
C ILE A 529 20.32 2.89 -15.59
N SER A 530 19.70 2.14 -16.51
CA SER A 530 18.59 1.27 -16.17
C SER A 530 18.94 0.17 -15.19
N THR A 531 20.09 -0.48 -15.36
CA THR A 531 20.51 -1.58 -14.50
C THR A 531 20.79 -1.13 -13.05
N TRP A 532 21.41 0.04 -12.86
CA TRP A 532 21.87 0.48 -11.53
C TRP A 532 20.93 1.47 -10.84
N TYR A 533 20.04 2.16 -11.57
CA TYR A 533 19.09 3.15 -11.04
C TYR A 533 17.63 2.67 -11.12
N GLY A 534 17.43 1.36 -11.18
CA GLY A 534 16.12 0.76 -10.95
C GLY A 534 15.11 0.90 -12.09
N GLN A 535 15.57 1.07 -13.34
CA GLN A 535 14.68 1.21 -14.50
C GLN A 535 14.61 -0.09 -15.29
N PRO A 536 13.44 -0.41 -15.89
CA PRO A 536 13.25 -1.69 -16.57
C PRO A 536 14.20 -1.82 -17.76
N CYS A 537 15.07 -2.82 -17.70
CA CYS A 537 16.04 -3.10 -18.75
C CYS A 537 15.36 -3.72 -19.98
N THR A 538 15.82 -3.32 -21.17
CA THR A 538 15.49 -4.02 -22.43
C THR A 538 16.24 -5.34 -22.51
N LEU A 539 15.69 -6.32 -23.22
CA LEU A 539 16.34 -7.62 -23.48
C LEU A 539 16.78 -7.71 -24.94
N VAL A 540 17.82 -8.50 -25.19
CA VAL A 540 18.27 -8.81 -26.55
C VAL A 540 17.14 -9.50 -27.33
N GLY A 541 16.79 -8.91 -28.48
CA GLY A 541 15.69 -9.37 -29.33
C GLY A 541 14.41 -8.52 -29.22
N GLU A 542 14.32 -7.62 -28.25
CA GLU A 542 13.23 -6.65 -28.16
C GLU A 542 13.45 -5.47 -29.13
N GLU A 543 12.36 -4.96 -29.71
CA GLU A 543 12.39 -3.76 -30.55
C GLU A 543 13.02 -2.58 -29.79
N ALA A 544 12.63 -2.41 -28.52
CA ALA A 544 13.13 -1.36 -27.65
C ALA A 544 14.65 -1.42 -27.41
N ASN A 545 15.27 -2.61 -27.49
CA ASN A 545 16.70 -2.74 -27.28
C ASN A 545 17.53 -2.02 -28.35
N GLN A 546 16.97 -1.83 -29.54
CA GLN A 546 17.63 -1.16 -30.69
C GLN A 546 16.95 0.17 -31.04
N ALA A 547 15.99 0.63 -30.22
CA ALA A 547 15.22 1.83 -30.48
C ALA A 547 15.71 3.01 -29.64
N ALA A 548 15.77 4.20 -30.21
CA ALA A 548 16.17 5.39 -29.49
C ALA A 548 15.25 5.62 -28.27
N VAL A 549 15.82 6.16 -27.19
CA VAL A 549 15.12 6.35 -25.90
C VAL A 549 13.82 7.15 -26.04
N GLY A 550 13.78 8.18 -26.89
CA GLY A 550 12.57 8.98 -27.15
C GLY A 550 11.61 8.41 -28.20
N SER A 551 11.85 7.20 -28.71
CA SER A 551 11.01 6.57 -29.73
C SER A 551 9.75 5.94 -29.14
N ALA A 552 8.72 5.77 -29.99
CA ALA A 552 7.50 5.06 -29.58
C ALA A 552 7.78 3.62 -29.11
N ALA A 553 8.76 2.93 -29.71
CA ALA A 553 9.13 1.57 -29.32
C ALA A 553 9.70 1.50 -27.90
N TYR A 554 10.62 2.41 -27.55
CA TYR A 554 11.18 2.48 -26.20
C TYR A 554 10.12 2.92 -25.18
N ARG A 555 9.25 3.88 -25.54
CA ARG A 555 8.14 4.29 -24.68
C ARG A 555 7.10 3.19 -24.44
N ARG A 556 6.84 2.32 -25.42
CA ARG A 556 6.00 1.11 -25.20
C ARG A 556 6.62 0.15 -24.19
N HIS A 557 7.95 -0.01 -24.21
CA HIS A 557 8.69 -0.81 -23.21
C HIS A 557 8.54 -0.22 -21.81
N LEU A 558 8.74 1.09 -21.66
CA LEU A 558 8.51 1.79 -20.40
C LEU A 558 7.06 1.66 -19.91
N ALA A 559 6.08 1.81 -20.82
CA ALA A 559 4.66 1.64 -20.52
C ALA A 559 4.34 0.23 -20.01
N ALA A 560 4.86 -0.82 -20.67
CA ALA A 560 4.66 -2.21 -20.27
C ALA A 560 5.21 -2.50 -18.86
N HIS A 561 6.17 -1.71 -18.42
CA HIS A 561 6.82 -1.85 -17.11
C HIS A 561 6.46 -0.75 -16.12
N ARG A 562 5.43 0.07 -16.39
CA ARG A 562 4.96 1.16 -15.52
C ARG A 562 6.12 2.05 -15.02
N ALA A 563 7.05 2.37 -15.93
CA ALA A 563 8.19 3.23 -15.67
C ALA A 563 8.15 4.44 -16.59
N ALA A 564 8.89 5.48 -16.26
CA ALA A 564 9.00 6.66 -17.11
C ALA A 564 10.35 7.34 -16.96
N PHE A 565 10.78 8.03 -18.01
CA PHE A 565 11.83 9.03 -17.91
C PHE A 565 11.21 10.40 -17.89
N ASP A 566 11.72 11.25 -17.02
CA ASP A 566 11.45 12.68 -17.07
C ASP A 566 11.88 13.26 -18.45
N PRO A 567 11.18 14.27 -19.00
CA PRO A 567 11.56 14.88 -20.28
C PRO A 567 13.02 15.33 -20.40
N PHE A 568 13.62 15.85 -19.33
CA PHE A 568 15.03 16.23 -19.31
C PHE A 568 15.94 15.00 -19.38
N VAL A 569 15.57 13.93 -18.69
CA VAL A 569 16.30 12.65 -18.71
C VAL A 569 16.20 11.99 -20.08
N GLU A 570 15.01 11.97 -20.69
CA GLU A 570 14.82 11.42 -22.04
C GLU A 570 15.67 12.19 -23.07
N CYS A 571 15.66 13.53 -23.01
CA CYS A 571 16.48 14.40 -23.86
C CYS A 571 17.98 14.10 -23.72
N TYR A 572 18.46 14.00 -22.47
CA TYR A 572 19.85 13.70 -22.17
C TYR A 572 20.27 12.32 -22.68
N LEU A 573 19.52 11.27 -22.34
CA LEU A 573 19.86 9.89 -22.66
C LEU A 573 19.76 9.60 -24.17
N ALA A 574 18.78 10.18 -24.85
CA ALA A 574 18.68 10.08 -26.30
C ALA A 574 19.93 10.61 -27.00
N ALA A 575 20.42 11.79 -26.60
CA ALA A 575 21.64 12.38 -27.17
C ALA A 575 22.90 11.61 -26.78
N ALA A 576 22.98 11.13 -25.53
CA ALA A 576 24.09 10.32 -25.06
C ALA A 576 24.23 9.04 -25.90
N ASP A 577 23.14 8.31 -26.15
CA ASP A 577 23.19 7.02 -26.86
C ASP A 577 23.23 7.15 -28.39
N GLU A 578 22.86 8.29 -28.97
CA GLU A 578 22.91 8.51 -30.42
C GLU A 578 24.35 8.48 -30.99
N MET A 579 25.38 8.74 -30.17
CA MET A 579 26.77 8.67 -30.64
C MET A 579 27.14 7.23 -31.06
N PRO A 580 27.58 6.99 -32.31
CA PRO A 580 27.87 5.63 -32.78
C PRO A 580 29.19 5.09 -32.23
N GLY A 581 29.26 3.78 -31.97
CA GLY A 581 30.49 3.09 -31.52
C GLY A 581 30.76 3.24 -30.02
N ARG A 582 31.92 2.74 -29.56
CA ARG A 582 32.31 2.81 -28.14
C ARG A 582 32.93 4.18 -27.82
N HIS A 583 32.37 4.84 -26.81
CA HIS A 583 32.81 6.13 -26.29
C HIS A 583 32.92 6.07 -24.77
N ASP A 584 33.77 6.91 -24.19
CA ASP A 584 33.86 6.98 -22.73
C ASP A 584 32.65 7.70 -22.11
N VAL A 585 32.48 7.56 -20.79
CA VAL A 585 31.36 8.20 -20.07
C VAL A 585 31.44 9.74 -20.15
N ALA A 586 32.63 10.32 -20.23
CA ALA A 586 32.79 11.77 -20.31
C ALA A 586 32.30 12.32 -21.66
N GLU A 587 32.56 11.62 -22.76
CA GLU A 587 32.06 11.92 -24.09
C GLU A 587 30.53 11.81 -24.16
N ARG A 588 29.96 10.72 -23.63
CA ARG A 588 28.51 10.49 -23.56
C ARG A 588 27.83 11.55 -22.70
N HIS A 589 28.42 11.87 -21.55
CA HIS A 589 27.93 12.91 -20.67
C HIS A 589 27.92 14.28 -21.34
N ARG A 590 29.03 14.64 -22.01
CA ARG A 590 29.13 15.91 -22.72
C ARG A 590 28.05 16.04 -23.80
N ALA A 591 27.73 14.96 -24.52
CA ALA A 591 26.64 14.96 -25.50
C ALA A 591 25.27 15.21 -24.84
N GLY A 592 24.94 14.48 -23.78
CA GLY A 592 23.68 14.66 -23.04
C GLY A 592 23.54 16.06 -22.42
N ALA A 593 24.59 16.55 -21.76
CA ALA A 593 24.62 17.87 -21.13
C ALA A 593 24.51 19.00 -22.19
N GLN A 594 25.18 18.83 -23.33
CA GLN A 594 25.05 19.77 -24.44
C GLN A 594 23.64 19.79 -25.02
N ALA A 595 22.98 18.63 -25.14
CA ALA A 595 21.60 18.54 -25.61
C ALA A 595 20.65 19.35 -24.72
N LEU A 596 20.74 19.17 -23.40
CA LEU A 596 19.95 19.96 -22.44
C LEU A 596 20.20 21.47 -22.57
N ARG A 597 21.44 21.91 -22.72
CA ARG A 597 21.77 23.34 -22.88
C ARG A 597 21.22 23.96 -24.16
N THR A 598 21.00 23.16 -25.20
CA THR A 598 20.48 23.63 -26.49
C THR A 598 18.97 23.43 -26.64
N ALA A 599 18.35 22.65 -25.76
CA ALA A 599 16.93 22.37 -25.79
C ALA A 599 16.10 23.57 -25.29
N ASP A 600 14.84 23.62 -25.71
CA ASP A 600 13.84 24.47 -25.08
C ASP A 600 13.40 23.81 -23.76
N LEU A 601 14.07 24.18 -22.66
CA LEU A 601 13.81 23.60 -21.33
C LEU A 601 12.38 23.88 -20.84
N ALA A 602 11.76 24.98 -21.27
CA ALA A 602 10.37 25.27 -20.92
C ALA A 602 9.41 24.33 -21.66
N ALA A 603 9.68 24.07 -22.95
CA ALA A 603 8.90 23.09 -23.70
C ALA A 603 9.06 21.66 -23.13
N LEU A 604 10.27 21.28 -22.68
CA LEU A 604 10.47 19.99 -22.00
C LEU A 604 9.69 19.90 -20.68
N ARG A 605 9.73 20.95 -19.85
CA ARG A 605 8.94 21.03 -18.61
C ARG A 605 7.45 20.83 -18.89
N ASP A 606 6.93 21.46 -19.94
CA ASP A 606 5.50 21.42 -20.27
C ASP A 606 5.03 20.02 -20.75
N LEU A 607 5.95 19.09 -21.04
CA LEU A 607 5.64 17.67 -21.30
C LEU A 607 5.45 16.86 -20.01
N ASP A 608 5.92 17.34 -18.86
CA ASP A 608 5.81 16.65 -17.59
C ASP A 608 4.58 17.16 -16.80
N PRO A 609 3.56 16.28 -16.60
CA PRO A 609 2.32 16.66 -15.95
C PRO A 609 2.49 17.01 -14.46
N ARG A 610 3.65 16.74 -13.86
CA ARG A 610 3.97 17.08 -12.46
C ARG A 610 4.20 18.58 -12.24
N TRP A 611 4.56 19.33 -13.28
CA TRP A 611 4.82 20.76 -13.14
C TRP A 611 3.53 21.58 -13.19
N ARG A 612 3.37 22.48 -12.21
CA ARG A 612 2.29 23.47 -12.24
C ARG A 612 2.66 24.64 -13.16
N PRO A 613 1.69 25.20 -13.92
CA PRO A 613 1.94 26.38 -14.74
C PRO A 613 2.48 27.55 -13.89
N GLY A 614 3.65 28.08 -14.28
CA GLY A 614 4.29 29.22 -13.61
C GLY A 614 5.20 28.88 -12.42
N CYS A 615 5.41 27.60 -12.11
CA CYS A 615 6.44 27.15 -11.18
C CYS A 615 7.65 26.58 -11.94
N GLY A 616 8.88 26.80 -11.44
CA GLY A 616 10.05 26.05 -11.89
C GLY A 616 11.19 26.81 -12.58
N ASP A 617 11.16 28.16 -12.66
CA ASP A 617 12.25 28.93 -13.30
C ASP A 617 13.62 28.67 -12.65
N GLU A 618 13.66 28.47 -11.33
CA GLU A 618 14.86 28.09 -10.58
C GLU A 618 15.36 26.70 -11.00
N PHE A 619 14.48 25.71 -11.10
CA PHE A 619 14.84 24.36 -11.55
C PHE A 619 15.37 24.36 -12.98
N LEU A 620 14.74 25.10 -13.91
CA LEU A 620 15.24 25.22 -15.28
C LEU A 620 16.63 25.88 -15.30
N SER A 621 16.88 26.85 -14.42
CA SER A 621 18.21 27.45 -14.27
C SER A 621 19.25 26.44 -13.77
N ILE A 622 18.86 25.57 -12.83
CA ILE A 622 19.70 24.47 -12.34
C ILE A 622 20.05 23.53 -13.51
N VAL A 623 19.05 23.01 -14.24
CA VAL A 623 19.26 22.11 -15.38
C VAL A 623 20.21 22.72 -16.41
N ALA A 624 20.08 24.02 -16.70
CA ALA A 624 20.95 24.73 -17.64
C ALA A 624 22.42 24.84 -17.19
N THR A 625 22.69 24.75 -15.88
CA THR A 625 24.03 24.85 -15.31
C THR A 625 24.77 23.53 -15.18
N LEU A 626 24.15 22.40 -15.53
CA LEU A 626 24.79 21.07 -15.50
C LEU A 626 26.19 21.15 -16.16
N PRO A 627 27.28 20.75 -15.49
CA PRO A 627 28.62 20.81 -16.05
C PRO A 627 28.75 20.01 -17.34
N LEU A 628 29.69 20.39 -18.22
CA LEU A 628 30.02 19.58 -19.41
C LEU A 628 31.06 18.51 -19.12
N GLU A 629 31.86 18.74 -18.08
CA GLU A 629 32.91 17.83 -17.67
C GLU A 629 32.41 16.96 -16.51
N VAL A 630 32.36 15.65 -16.74
CA VAL A 630 31.69 14.70 -15.82
C VAL A 630 32.28 14.70 -14.42
N HIS A 631 33.58 15.01 -14.28
CA HIS A 631 34.26 15.07 -12.99
C HIS A 631 33.87 16.29 -12.13
N GLU A 632 33.22 17.30 -12.72
CA GLU A 632 32.69 18.47 -12.00
C GLU A 632 31.27 18.22 -11.45
N VAL A 633 30.59 17.16 -11.91
CA VAL A 633 29.18 16.88 -11.56
C VAL A 633 29.00 16.60 -10.07
N GLU A 634 29.93 15.90 -9.42
CA GLU A 634 29.84 15.58 -7.99
C GLU A 634 29.83 16.85 -7.14
N SER A 635 30.81 17.73 -7.33
CA SER A 635 30.86 19.03 -6.64
C SER A 635 29.64 19.90 -6.94
N TRP A 636 29.15 19.87 -8.19
CA TRP A 636 27.97 20.63 -8.57
C TRP A 636 26.67 20.09 -7.93
N VAL A 637 26.54 18.77 -7.79
CA VAL A 637 25.43 18.15 -7.06
C VAL A 637 25.47 18.56 -5.58
N ASP A 638 26.65 18.54 -4.96
CA ASP A 638 26.82 18.97 -3.57
C ASP A 638 26.46 20.45 -3.38
N ASP A 639 26.86 21.33 -4.31
CA ASP A 639 26.55 22.76 -4.25
C ASP A 639 25.05 23.08 -4.41
N ILE A 640 24.33 22.28 -5.20
CA ILE A 640 22.91 22.52 -5.53
C ILE A 640 21.96 21.79 -4.58
N PHE A 641 22.34 20.60 -4.11
CA PHE A 641 21.48 19.74 -3.31
C PHE A 641 21.96 19.56 -1.85
N GLY A 642 23.02 20.28 -1.43
CA GLY A 642 23.66 20.13 -0.13
C GLY A 642 23.13 21.00 1.03
N GLU A 643 23.21 20.41 2.23
CA GLU A 643 22.94 20.87 3.62
C GLU A 643 21.49 21.02 4.15
N ASP A 644 20.42 20.97 3.37
CA ASP A 644 19.03 20.83 3.90
C ASP A 644 18.16 19.92 3.01
N ALA A 645 18.39 18.61 3.07
CA ALA A 645 17.54 17.59 2.43
C ALA A 645 17.21 16.44 3.39
#